data_AF-A0A321LFP8-F1
#
_entry.id   AF-A0A321LFP8-F1
#
_cell.length_a   1.000
_cell.length_b   1.000
_cell.length_c   1.000
_cell.angle_alpha   90.00
_cell.angle_beta   90.00
_cell.angle_gamma   90.00
#
_symmetry.space_group_name_H-M   'P 1'
#
loop_
_entity.id
_entity.type
_entity.pdbx_description
1 polymer ?
#
loop_
_entity_poly.entity_id
_entity_poly.type
_entity_poly.pdbx_seq_one_letter_code
_entity_poly.pdbx_strand_id
1 'polypeptide(L)'
;MGSRLKRFIRLKSGQAFRWSLLILALLVSIECLLQYNESEYVRSVTLDVISKANATDDRARILALRAYLRGAVHYSGVSKENRPFLRATAGEILKSGEGYCGEVTRAFICMAGEAGIRSQRINLYGRTPHVVAEAELDSGERFIVDCQNPPEIEQLEPLDQVMPRLDYDDYSTLNVRRLHLSWLVSRVKLRMGDLTYWSENPHALKAALWFFLSLGLIALKMMRNLLRYVLHKRGWIHISDEPSINAAANALWRYRGRRIDEITLALRGDAMSDHGSNVVDIRRSKAVRLDDSMVDTLRCPGCEGGLVFGDDASGRDAEGSLSCMECGSEFDVINGIPRMLLPEMRDALAGKETRIDTRQIETAQSFGFEWTHFPDMYVEWNRNFLDYMKPLEPSFFQRKKVLDAGCGSGRHAFYAAQYGAEVWAVDIGPAAEVARRNAGGSDSVHVVQADLNNLPFAPESFDFIYSIGVLHHLPEPEAAFRNLLRYLKPGGEIKVYLYWKPEGQPLKRALLGLVTLARRVTTRLPYRLVYLFSFPAACAAFAIFVGPYRLLSKIAGLRRIADRIPMRQYSRYPFRVCVNDQFDRFSAPLERRYTRAEVESWLTRAGLEDAEVRPNCGWGGSGRKPEFMNEPLFVEG
;
A
#
# COMPACT_ATOMS: atom_id res chain seq x y z
N MET A 1 -44.15 26.35 -0.17
CA MET A 1 -42.78 26.33 0.40
C MET A 1 -42.02 25.01 0.21
N GLY A 2 -42.67 23.84 0.18
CA GLY A 2 -41.97 22.53 0.11
C GLY A 2 -41.31 22.12 -1.22
N SER A 3 -41.65 22.73 -2.36
CA SER A 3 -41.04 22.37 -3.67
C SER A 3 -39.71 23.07 -3.95
N ARG A 4 -39.51 24.29 -3.42
CA ARG A 4 -38.24 25.04 -3.53
C ARG A 4 -37.16 24.49 -2.58
N LEU A 5 -37.53 24.01 -1.40
CA LEU A 5 -36.61 23.36 -0.45
C LEU A 5 -36.14 21.97 -0.94
N LYS A 6 -37.02 21.20 -1.60
CA LYS A 6 -36.68 19.93 -2.26
C LYS A 6 -35.68 20.08 -3.42
N ARG A 7 -35.64 21.24 -4.08
CA ARG A 7 -34.64 21.56 -5.11
C ARG A 7 -33.28 21.95 -4.52
N PHE A 8 -33.27 22.52 -3.32
CA PHE A 8 -32.04 22.94 -2.63
C PHE A 8 -31.31 21.78 -1.95
N ILE A 9 -32.05 20.78 -1.43
CA ILE A 9 -31.47 19.64 -0.69
C ILE A 9 -31.04 18.49 -1.64
N ARG A 10 -31.45 18.50 -2.92
CA ARG A 10 -30.99 17.58 -3.98
C ARG A 10 -29.67 18.02 -4.66
N LEU A 11 -28.94 18.99 -4.10
CA LEU A 11 -27.60 19.35 -4.58
C LEU A 11 -26.61 18.24 -4.19
N LYS A 12 -26.37 17.40 -5.19
CA LYS A 12 -25.52 16.20 -5.25
C LYS A 12 -24.31 16.23 -4.31
N SER A 13 -24.03 15.10 -3.67
CA SER A 13 -22.76 14.82 -2.96
C SER A 13 -21.50 15.17 -3.78
N GLY A 14 -21.58 15.09 -5.11
CA GLY A 14 -20.53 15.54 -6.04
C GLY A 14 -20.39 17.05 -6.18
N GLN A 15 -21.45 17.84 -5.95
CA GLN A 15 -21.40 19.30 -5.96
C GLN A 15 -20.69 19.83 -4.72
N ALA A 16 -20.98 19.28 -3.53
CA ALA A 16 -20.28 19.64 -2.31
C ALA A 16 -18.77 19.34 -2.40
N PHE A 17 -18.38 18.23 -3.02
CA PHE A 17 -16.96 17.90 -3.28
C PHE A 17 -16.31 18.89 -4.27
N ARG A 18 -17.02 19.25 -5.34
CA ARG A 18 -16.57 20.29 -6.28
C ARG A 18 -16.42 21.65 -5.60
N TRP A 19 -17.35 22.04 -4.73
CA TRP A 19 -17.26 23.25 -3.93
C TRP A 19 -16.08 23.21 -2.95
N SER A 20 -15.81 22.07 -2.30
CA SER A 20 -14.63 21.94 -1.44
C SER A 20 -13.31 22.09 -2.22
N LEU A 21 -13.22 21.51 -3.42
CA LEU A 21 -12.06 21.70 -4.30
C LEU A 21 -11.93 23.15 -4.80
N LEU A 22 -13.05 23.80 -5.15
CA LEU A 22 -13.07 25.20 -5.56
C LEU A 22 -12.67 26.14 -4.41
N ILE A 23 -13.15 25.89 -3.19
CA ILE A 23 -12.76 26.65 -2.00
C ILE A 23 -11.28 26.45 -1.72
N LEU A 24 -10.76 25.23 -1.82
CA LEU A 24 -9.33 24.96 -1.65
C LEU A 24 -8.49 25.69 -2.71
N ALA A 25 -8.89 25.61 -3.99
CA ALA A 25 -8.22 26.32 -5.07
C ALA A 25 -8.24 27.84 -4.82
N LEU A 26 -9.38 28.39 -4.39
CA LEU A 26 -9.52 29.80 -4.04
C LEU A 26 -8.61 30.20 -2.86
N LEU A 27 -8.55 29.40 -1.80
CA LEU A 27 -7.68 29.66 -0.65
C LEU A 27 -6.20 29.64 -1.05
N VAL A 28 -5.79 28.69 -1.89
CA VAL A 28 -4.43 28.65 -2.44
C VAL A 28 -4.16 29.88 -3.31
N SER A 29 -5.10 30.27 -4.18
CA SER A 29 -4.97 31.48 -5.01
C SER A 29 -4.90 32.75 -4.17
N ILE A 30 -5.64 32.85 -3.07
CA ILE A 30 -5.57 33.97 -2.12
C ILE A 30 -4.18 34.02 -1.47
N GLU A 31 -3.65 32.89 -1.00
CA GLU A 31 -2.29 32.86 -0.41
C GLU A 31 -1.22 33.21 -1.44
N CYS A 32 -1.35 32.78 -2.70
CA CYS A 32 -0.45 33.19 -3.78
C CYS A 32 -0.53 34.70 -4.05
N LEU A 33 -1.73 35.29 -4.03
CA LEU A 33 -1.92 36.73 -4.23
C LEU A 33 -1.37 37.54 -3.06
N LEU A 34 -1.57 37.07 -1.83
CA LEU A 34 -0.98 37.67 -0.64
C LEU A 34 0.54 37.62 -0.70
N GLN A 35 1.12 36.47 -1.07
CA GLN A 35 2.56 36.33 -1.25
C GLN A 35 3.10 37.27 -2.35
N TYR A 36 2.39 37.40 -3.46
CA TYR A 36 2.75 38.32 -4.55
C TYR A 36 2.77 39.78 -4.05
N ASN A 37 1.69 40.23 -3.40
CA ASN A 37 1.58 41.58 -2.86
C ASN A 37 2.65 41.87 -1.79
N GLU A 38 2.99 40.88 -0.97
CA GLU A 38 4.08 41.00 -0.02
C GLU A 38 5.45 41.11 -0.69
N SER A 39 5.70 40.33 -1.74
CA SER A 39 6.95 40.42 -2.53
C SER A 39 7.10 41.81 -3.14
N GLU A 40 6.04 42.36 -3.74
CA GLU A 40 6.04 43.70 -4.32
C GLU A 40 6.28 44.79 -3.25
N TYR A 41 5.68 44.64 -2.05
CA TYR A 41 5.94 45.55 -0.94
C TYR A 41 7.41 45.49 -0.50
N VAL A 42 7.95 44.30 -0.25
CA VAL A 42 9.36 44.13 0.14
C VAL A 42 10.28 44.71 -0.94
N ARG A 43 10.02 44.43 -2.22
CA ARG A 43 10.75 44.98 -3.35
C ARG A 43 10.74 46.52 -3.37
N SER A 44 9.56 47.13 -3.17
CA SER A 44 9.43 48.58 -3.15
C SER A 44 10.27 49.24 -2.04
N VAL A 45 10.28 48.64 -0.84
CA VAL A 45 11.08 49.11 0.30
C VAL A 45 12.57 48.92 0.01
N THR A 46 12.96 47.75 -0.52
CA THR A 46 14.36 47.47 -0.89
C THR A 46 14.91 48.50 -1.88
N LEU A 47 14.18 48.79 -2.96
CA LEU A 47 14.61 49.73 -3.99
C LEU A 47 14.70 51.16 -3.44
N ASP A 48 13.77 51.58 -2.59
CA ASP A 48 13.82 52.89 -1.91
C ASP A 48 15.05 53.02 -1.00
N VAL A 49 15.36 51.97 -0.21
CA VAL A 49 16.55 51.94 0.66
C VAL A 49 17.84 52.02 -0.14
N ILE A 50 17.98 51.23 -1.20
CA ILE A 50 19.17 51.22 -2.06
C ILE A 50 19.35 52.57 -2.77
N SER A 51 18.26 53.13 -3.29
CA SER A 51 18.28 54.43 -3.97
C SER A 51 18.67 55.56 -3.03
N LYS A 52 18.13 55.61 -1.81
CA LYS A 52 18.46 56.64 -0.81
C LYS A 52 19.90 56.55 -0.32
N ALA A 53 20.45 55.35 -0.24
CA ALA A 53 21.83 55.12 0.16
C ALA A 53 22.84 55.33 -0.99
N ASN A 54 22.37 55.59 -2.23
CA ASN A 54 23.18 55.65 -3.44
C ASN A 54 24.10 54.41 -3.60
N ALA A 55 23.58 53.23 -3.24
CA ALA A 55 24.36 52.00 -3.14
C ALA A 55 24.53 51.34 -4.52
N THR A 56 25.71 51.54 -5.13
CA THR A 56 26.01 51.07 -6.50
C THR A 56 26.51 49.63 -6.57
N ASP A 57 27.28 49.18 -5.56
CA ASP A 57 27.84 47.83 -5.47
C ASP A 57 27.15 46.98 -4.39
N ASP A 58 27.36 45.65 -4.44
CA ASP A 58 26.73 44.68 -3.53
C ASP A 58 27.04 44.95 -2.05
N ARG A 59 28.27 45.38 -1.75
CA ARG A 59 28.68 45.68 -0.37
C ARG A 59 27.93 46.89 0.13
N ALA A 60 27.84 47.96 -0.66
CA ALA A 60 27.05 49.14 -0.33
C ALA A 60 25.56 48.79 -0.13
N ARG A 61 25.00 47.90 -0.96
CA ARG A 61 23.61 47.43 -0.83
C ARG A 61 23.41 46.65 0.47
N ILE A 62 24.28 45.69 0.79
CA ILE A 62 24.23 44.93 2.05
C ILE A 62 24.24 45.88 3.26
N LEU A 63 25.14 46.86 3.26
CA LEU A 63 25.27 47.85 4.35
C LEU A 63 24.01 48.71 4.48
N ALA A 64 23.45 49.18 3.37
CA ALA A 64 22.22 49.98 3.34
C ALA A 64 21.01 49.20 3.90
N LEU A 65 20.83 47.95 3.47
CA LEU A 65 19.74 47.08 3.93
C LEU A 65 19.89 46.75 5.43
N ARG A 66 21.10 46.44 5.90
CA ARG A 66 21.40 46.23 7.32
C ARG A 66 21.08 47.46 8.16
N ALA A 67 21.56 48.63 7.74
CA ALA A 67 21.36 49.88 8.46
C ALA A 67 19.86 50.23 8.55
N TYR A 68 19.14 50.07 7.45
CA TYR A 68 17.69 50.26 7.42
C TYR A 68 16.97 49.35 8.42
N LEU A 69 17.24 48.04 8.41
CA LEU A 69 16.58 47.09 9.32
C LEU A 69 16.89 47.36 10.79
N ARG A 70 18.14 47.73 11.13
CA ARG A 70 18.50 48.13 12.50
C ARG A 70 17.77 49.39 12.95
N GLY A 71 17.50 50.32 12.03
CA GLY A 71 16.76 51.55 12.33
C GLY A 71 15.23 51.37 12.33
N ALA A 72 14.71 50.46 11.51
CA ALA A 72 13.28 50.29 11.29
C ALA A 72 12.64 49.18 12.12
N VAL A 73 13.42 48.24 12.67
CA VAL A 73 12.90 47.09 13.41
C VAL A 73 13.50 47.03 14.81
N HIS A 74 12.64 47.12 15.83
CA HIS A 74 13.01 47.14 17.23
C HIS A 74 12.73 45.81 17.94
N TYR A 75 13.60 45.49 18.89
CA TYR A 75 13.53 44.29 19.73
C TYR A 75 12.84 44.55 21.09
N SER A 76 12.93 45.77 21.64
CA SER A 76 12.49 46.11 23.00
C SER A 76 10.96 46.14 23.11
N GLY A 77 10.36 45.05 23.60
CA GLY A 77 8.92 44.98 23.91
C GLY A 77 8.20 43.75 23.38
N VAL A 78 8.83 42.98 22.48
CA VAL A 78 8.20 41.77 21.92
C VAL A 78 8.28 40.63 22.93
N SER A 79 7.15 40.08 23.39
CA SER A 79 7.13 38.92 24.30
C SER A 79 7.49 37.61 23.58
N LYS A 80 8.41 36.81 24.14
CA LYS A 80 8.76 35.47 23.61
C LYS A 80 7.59 34.50 23.68
N GLU A 81 6.63 34.75 24.57
CA GLU A 81 5.46 33.90 24.81
C GLU A 81 4.33 34.16 23.80
N ASN A 82 4.19 35.40 23.33
CA ASN A 82 3.13 35.83 22.40
C ASN A 82 3.47 35.66 20.91
N ARG A 83 4.52 34.91 20.55
CA ARG A 83 4.84 34.67 19.13
C ARG A 83 3.69 33.91 18.44
N PRO A 84 3.26 34.33 17.23
CA PRO A 84 2.26 33.59 16.46
C PRO A 84 2.77 32.18 16.12
N PHE A 85 1.84 31.22 15.98
CA PHE A 85 2.17 29.81 15.67
C PHE A 85 2.91 29.68 14.32
N LEU A 86 2.55 30.53 13.36
CA LEU A 86 3.25 30.69 12.09
C LEU A 86 4.15 31.93 12.17
N ARG A 87 5.37 31.83 11.63
CA ARG A 87 6.31 32.96 11.62
C ARG A 87 5.76 34.11 10.79
N ALA A 88 6.06 35.33 11.24
CA ALA A 88 5.80 36.54 10.47
C ALA A 88 6.54 36.51 9.12
N THR A 89 5.95 37.14 8.12
CA THR A 89 6.54 37.36 6.79
C THR A 89 7.51 38.53 6.83
N ALA A 90 8.38 38.66 5.83
CA ALA A 90 9.27 39.83 5.74
C ALA A 90 8.46 41.14 5.63
N GLY A 91 7.36 41.13 4.87
CA GLY A 91 6.47 42.27 4.74
C GLY A 91 5.77 42.65 6.05
N GLU A 92 5.34 41.67 6.85
CA GLU A 92 4.77 41.92 8.18
C GLU A 92 5.79 42.57 9.12
N ILE A 93 7.04 42.09 9.14
CA ILE A 93 8.13 42.66 9.97
C ILE A 93 8.44 44.10 9.57
N LEU A 94 8.53 44.37 8.27
CA LEU A 94 8.78 45.72 7.75
C LEU A 94 7.63 46.69 8.04
N LYS A 95 6.40 46.20 8.18
CA LYS A 95 5.22 47.02 8.52
C LYS A 95 5.06 47.21 10.03
N SER A 96 5.35 46.18 10.82
CA SER A 96 5.22 46.22 12.28
C SER A 96 6.34 47.00 12.93
N GLY A 97 7.54 46.99 12.34
CA GLY A 97 8.74 47.52 12.98
C GLY A 97 9.16 46.73 14.22
N GLU A 98 8.66 45.51 14.39
CA GLU A 98 8.93 44.67 15.56
C GLU A 98 9.39 43.28 15.13
N GLY A 99 10.53 42.81 15.65
CA GLY A 99 11.08 41.51 15.28
C GLY A 99 12.32 41.09 16.09
N TYR A 100 12.50 39.77 16.24
CA TYR A 100 13.71 39.19 16.83
C TYR A 100 14.76 38.87 15.76
N CYS A 101 16.01 38.54 16.16
CA CYS A 101 17.09 38.16 15.26
C CYS A 101 16.68 37.26 14.08
N GLY A 102 15.88 36.23 14.31
CA GLY A 102 15.43 35.31 13.25
C GLY A 102 14.47 35.95 12.24
N GLU A 103 13.57 36.79 12.71
CA GLU A 103 12.58 37.53 11.92
C GLU A 103 13.24 38.68 11.14
N VAL A 104 14.15 39.43 11.76
CA VAL A 104 14.88 40.52 11.10
C VAL A 104 15.88 39.98 10.07
N THR A 105 16.59 38.89 10.40
CA THR A 105 17.47 38.19 9.44
C THR A 105 16.69 37.71 8.22
N ARG A 106 15.46 37.23 8.42
CA ARG A 106 14.59 36.83 7.31
C ARG A 106 14.21 38.03 6.44
N ALA A 107 13.82 39.14 7.05
CA ALA A 107 13.51 40.37 6.32
C ALA A 107 14.72 40.79 5.46
N PHE A 108 15.93 40.74 6.02
CA PHE A 108 17.16 40.98 5.29
C PHE A 108 17.33 40.05 4.09
N ILE A 109 17.18 38.73 4.26
CA ILE A 109 17.33 37.76 3.17
C ILE A 109 16.34 38.03 2.02
N CYS A 110 15.09 38.35 2.35
CA CYS A 110 14.09 38.71 1.34
C CYS A 110 14.45 40.01 0.62
N MET A 111 14.88 41.03 1.35
CA MET A 111 15.31 42.31 0.76
C MET A 111 16.58 42.14 -0.10
N ALA A 112 17.56 41.37 0.37
CA ALA A 112 18.78 41.04 -0.35
C ALA A 112 18.47 40.31 -1.65
N GLY A 113 17.52 39.37 -1.64
CA GLY A 113 17.05 38.69 -2.86
C GLY A 113 16.48 39.64 -3.91
N GLU A 114 15.65 40.61 -3.49
CA GLU A 114 15.13 41.67 -4.39
C GLU A 114 16.23 42.61 -4.90
N ALA A 115 17.34 42.73 -4.17
CA ALA A 115 18.53 43.49 -4.55
C ALA A 115 19.54 42.70 -5.41
N GLY A 116 19.22 41.44 -5.76
CA GLY A 116 20.10 40.55 -6.52
C GLY A 116 21.20 39.87 -5.70
N ILE A 117 21.19 40.02 -4.38
CA ILE A 117 22.22 39.49 -3.48
C ILE A 117 21.82 38.10 -3.00
N ARG A 118 22.67 37.10 -3.27
CA ARG A 118 22.48 35.75 -2.72
C ARG A 118 22.75 35.78 -1.23
N SER A 119 21.77 35.31 -0.44
CA SER A 119 21.88 35.28 1.01
C SER A 119 21.19 34.07 1.60
N GLN A 120 21.67 33.65 2.78
CA GLN A 120 21.11 32.55 3.54
C GLN A 120 21.15 32.82 5.03
N ARG A 121 20.34 32.07 5.78
CA ARG A 121 20.26 32.19 7.23
C ARG A 121 21.32 31.33 7.89
N ILE A 122 22.06 31.91 8.83
CA ILE A 122 23.02 31.21 9.70
C ILE A 122 22.53 31.30 11.15
N ASN A 123 22.56 30.15 11.84
CA ASN A 123 22.26 30.10 13.27
C ASN A 123 23.59 29.96 14.04
N LEU A 124 23.90 30.94 14.87
CA LEU A 124 25.12 30.95 15.68
C LEU A 124 24.80 30.37 17.05
N TYR A 125 25.53 29.31 17.41
CA TYR A 125 25.36 28.61 18.68
C TYR A 125 26.58 28.85 19.58
N GLY A 126 26.44 29.81 20.50
CA GLY A 126 27.38 30.08 21.59
C GLY A 126 26.66 30.12 22.95
N ARG A 127 27.22 30.87 23.94
CA ARG A 127 26.55 31.10 25.25
C ARG A 127 25.18 31.77 25.10
N THR A 128 25.00 32.63 24.08
CA THR A 128 23.71 33.21 23.68
C THR A 128 23.35 32.75 22.26
N PRO A 129 22.23 32.06 22.04
CA PRO A 129 21.79 31.68 20.69
C PRO A 129 21.38 32.90 19.87
N HIS A 130 21.98 33.08 18.69
CA HIS A 130 21.71 34.21 17.79
C HIS A 130 21.51 33.76 16.34
N VAL A 131 20.89 34.61 15.52
CA VAL A 131 20.62 34.34 14.11
C VAL A 131 21.07 35.53 13.28
N VAL A 132 21.85 35.25 12.24
CA VAL A 132 22.44 36.25 11.33
C VAL A 132 22.24 35.81 9.88
N ALA A 133 22.37 36.74 8.94
CA ALA A 133 22.42 36.41 7.52
C ALA A 133 23.88 36.18 7.08
N GLU A 134 24.07 35.30 6.12
CA GLU A 134 25.26 35.27 5.27
C GLU A 134 24.87 35.83 3.91
N ALA A 135 25.62 36.80 3.39
CA ALA A 135 25.46 37.36 2.06
C ALA A 135 26.70 37.08 1.20
N GLU A 136 26.51 36.78 -0.07
CA GLU A 136 27.58 36.52 -1.05
C GLU A 136 27.66 37.73 -2.01
N LEU A 137 28.87 38.28 -2.17
CA LEU A 137 29.15 39.31 -3.18
C LEU A 137 29.32 38.66 -4.56
N ASP A 138 29.20 39.46 -5.62
CA ASP A 138 29.58 39.04 -6.99
C ASP A 138 31.02 38.48 -7.10
N SER A 139 31.95 38.88 -6.22
CA SER A 139 33.31 38.33 -6.14
C SER A 139 33.37 36.88 -5.61
N GLY A 140 32.25 36.34 -5.11
CA GLY A 140 32.14 35.03 -4.45
C GLY A 140 32.51 35.04 -2.97
N GLU A 141 32.93 36.19 -2.44
CA GLU A 141 33.21 36.36 -1.00
C GLU A 141 31.92 36.34 -0.17
N ARG A 142 31.96 35.66 0.98
CA ARG A 142 30.81 35.47 1.86
C ARG A 142 31.00 36.16 3.20
N PHE A 143 29.91 36.77 3.64
CA PHE A 143 29.93 37.81 4.65
C PHE A 143 28.79 37.67 5.65
N ILE A 144 29.09 37.75 6.95
CA ILE A 144 28.09 37.65 8.02
C ILE A 144 27.49 39.02 8.35
N VAL A 145 26.15 39.10 8.38
CA VAL A 145 25.37 40.31 8.57
C VAL A 145 24.43 40.15 9.78
N ASP A 146 24.73 40.83 10.88
CA ASP A 146 23.81 40.94 12.03
C ASP A 146 22.85 42.12 11.82
N CYS A 147 21.57 41.81 11.67
CA CYS A 147 20.54 42.80 11.41
C CYS A 147 19.78 43.24 12.68
N GLN A 148 20.06 42.63 13.84
CA GLN A 148 19.38 43.00 15.09
C GLN A 148 19.87 44.35 15.63
N ASN A 149 18.96 45.08 16.29
CA ASN A 149 19.28 46.27 17.08
C ASN A 149 18.79 46.11 18.54
N PRO A 150 19.68 46.19 19.56
CA PRO A 150 21.13 46.29 19.42
C PRO A 150 21.73 45.02 18.77
N PRO A 151 22.89 45.14 18.10
CA PRO A 151 23.60 43.97 17.58
C PRO A 151 24.05 43.08 18.73
N GLU A 152 23.97 41.76 18.55
CA GLU A 152 24.42 40.80 19.58
C GLU A 152 25.93 40.52 19.46
N ILE A 153 26.50 40.77 18.27
CA ILE A 153 27.92 40.54 17.96
C ILE A 153 28.62 41.88 17.85
N GLU A 154 29.36 42.27 18.89
CA GLU A 154 30.12 43.53 18.95
C GLU A 154 31.12 43.68 17.79
N GLN A 155 31.68 42.59 17.26
CA GLN A 155 32.58 42.66 16.10
C GLN A 155 31.89 43.07 14.78
N LEU A 156 30.55 43.10 14.75
CA LEU A 156 29.72 43.57 13.62
C LEU A 156 29.12 44.97 13.87
N GLU A 157 29.69 45.70 14.85
CA GLU A 157 29.28 47.05 15.25
C GLU A 157 29.74 48.15 14.27
N PRO A 158 30.98 48.13 13.71
CA PRO A 158 31.38 49.14 12.73
C PRO A 158 30.50 49.08 11.47
N LEU A 159 30.04 50.26 11.02
CA LEU A 159 29.15 50.40 9.85
C LEU A 159 29.76 49.83 8.54
N ASP A 160 31.06 49.56 8.53
CA ASP A 160 31.87 49.05 7.42
C ASP A 160 32.32 47.58 7.56
N GLN A 161 32.19 46.95 8.73
CA GLN A 161 32.68 45.59 8.93
C GLN A 161 31.58 44.55 8.64
N VAL A 162 31.88 43.72 7.65
CA VAL A 162 31.19 42.47 7.38
C VAL A 162 32.26 41.38 7.47
N MET A 163 32.05 40.39 8.34
CA MET A 163 33.10 39.41 8.63
C MET A 163 33.10 38.28 7.60
N PRO A 164 34.28 37.85 7.11
CA PRO A 164 34.38 36.68 6.25
C PRO A 164 33.90 35.42 6.98
N ARG A 165 33.23 34.52 6.25
CA ARG A 165 32.64 33.28 6.79
C ARG A 165 33.69 32.48 7.60
N LEU A 166 33.33 32.15 8.84
CA LEU A 166 34.02 31.13 9.65
C LEU A 166 33.38 29.75 9.39
N ASP A 167 34.17 28.68 9.48
CA ASP A 167 33.69 27.31 9.31
C ASP A 167 32.67 26.94 10.40
N TYR A 168 31.39 26.93 10.04
CA TYR A 168 30.29 26.42 10.87
C TYR A 168 29.53 25.31 10.12
N ASP A 169 29.09 24.30 10.87
CA ASP A 169 28.23 23.24 10.35
C ASP A 169 26.77 23.70 10.20
N ASP A 170 26.26 23.68 8.96
CA ASP A 170 24.89 24.07 8.63
C ASP A 170 23.85 22.99 9.04
N TYR A 171 22.87 23.36 9.87
CA TYR A 171 21.71 22.51 10.20
C TYR A 171 20.40 23.29 10.41
N SER A 172 19.27 22.74 9.92
CA SER A 172 17.93 23.31 10.15
C SER A 172 17.31 22.74 11.42
N THR A 173 16.54 23.55 12.16
CA THR A 173 15.94 23.12 13.44
C THR A 173 14.42 23.30 13.46
N LEU A 174 13.67 22.20 13.62
CA LEU A 174 12.23 22.22 13.86
C LEU A 174 11.95 22.38 15.37
N ASN A 175 11.25 23.44 15.77
CA ASN A 175 10.89 23.69 17.16
C ASN A 175 9.53 23.04 17.48
N VAL A 176 9.55 21.94 18.21
CA VAL A 176 8.36 21.14 18.57
C VAL A 176 7.84 21.44 19.98
N ARG A 177 8.37 22.46 20.67
CA ARG A 177 8.01 22.79 22.07
C ARG A 177 6.52 23.06 22.29
N ARG A 178 5.79 23.57 21.29
CA ARG A 178 4.35 23.87 21.39
C ARG A 178 3.43 22.66 21.10
N LEU A 179 3.98 21.48 20.80
CA LEU A 179 3.19 20.23 20.71
C LEU A 179 2.99 19.55 22.08
N HIS A 180 3.40 20.18 23.18
CA HIS A 180 3.43 19.60 24.53
C HIS A 180 4.25 18.29 24.63
N LEU A 181 5.12 18.01 23.64
CA LEU A 181 6.05 16.88 23.60
C LEU A 181 7.45 17.25 24.10
N SER A 182 7.57 18.37 24.82
CA SER A 182 8.85 18.93 25.27
C SER A 182 9.64 18.01 26.20
N TRP A 183 8.98 17.04 26.84
CA TRP A 183 9.59 15.99 27.66
C TRP A 183 10.28 14.90 26.83
N LEU A 184 9.94 14.76 25.55
CA LEU A 184 10.47 13.74 24.65
C LEU A 184 11.53 14.31 23.71
N VAL A 185 11.19 15.39 22.99
CA VAL A 185 12.09 16.09 22.07
C VAL A 185 11.72 17.56 22.07
N SER A 186 12.68 18.44 22.34
CA SER A 186 12.45 19.90 22.31
C SER A 186 12.72 20.52 20.93
N ARG A 187 13.61 19.90 20.14
CA ARG A 187 14.04 20.34 18.80
C ARG A 187 14.48 19.15 17.96
N VAL A 188 14.14 19.13 16.67
CA VAL A 188 14.65 18.14 15.70
C VAL A 188 15.57 18.87 14.73
N LYS A 189 16.81 18.38 14.57
CA LYS A 189 17.75 18.89 13.56
C LYS A 189 17.57 18.09 12.27
N LEU A 190 17.31 18.76 11.15
CA LEU A 190 17.06 18.13 9.85
C LEU A 190 17.91 18.79 8.77
N ARG A 191 18.49 17.99 7.87
CA ARG A 191 19.18 18.46 6.66
C ARG A 191 18.20 18.28 5.49
N MET A 192 17.49 19.33 5.12
CA MET A 192 16.29 19.21 4.26
C MET A 192 16.48 19.61 2.79
N GLY A 193 17.65 20.11 2.37
CA GLY A 193 17.92 20.45 0.97
C GLY A 193 16.81 21.35 0.37
N ASP A 194 16.27 20.98 -0.78
CA ASP A 194 15.21 21.73 -1.50
C ASP A 194 13.87 21.84 -0.73
N LEU A 195 13.64 20.99 0.27
CA LEU A 195 12.43 21.06 1.11
C LEU A 195 12.46 22.24 2.10
N THR A 196 13.61 22.90 2.26
CA THR A 196 13.79 24.07 3.14
C THR A 196 12.83 25.20 2.75
N TYR A 197 12.66 25.46 1.44
CA TYR A 197 11.76 26.48 0.90
C TYR A 197 10.30 26.33 1.42
N TRP A 198 9.79 25.09 1.43
CA TRP A 198 8.42 24.79 1.84
C TRP A 198 8.19 24.95 3.35
N SER A 199 9.25 24.78 4.15
CA SER A 199 9.18 24.94 5.61
C SER A 199 9.37 26.38 6.08
N GLU A 200 10.08 27.20 5.30
CA GLU A 200 10.41 28.58 5.67
C GLU A 200 9.44 29.61 5.08
N ASN A 201 8.82 29.32 3.94
CA ASN A 201 7.79 30.18 3.37
C ASN A 201 6.44 29.97 4.10
N PRO A 202 5.94 30.97 4.86
CA PRO A 202 4.71 30.85 5.65
C PRO A 202 3.48 30.70 4.76
N HIS A 203 3.46 31.25 3.55
CA HIS A 203 2.37 31.05 2.60
C HIS A 203 2.37 29.64 2.04
N ALA A 204 3.55 29.11 1.67
CA ALA A 204 3.68 27.72 1.23
C ALA A 204 3.27 26.73 2.33
N LEU A 205 3.66 26.99 3.58
CA LEU A 205 3.30 26.18 4.74
C LEU A 205 1.79 26.27 5.06
N LYS A 206 1.20 27.47 5.04
CA LYS A 206 -0.25 27.68 5.19
C LYS A 206 -1.03 26.94 4.11
N ALA A 207 -0.61 27.07 2.85
CA ALA A 207 -1.24 26.38 1.72
C ALA A 207 -1.15 24.85 1.87
N ALA A 208 -0.01 24.31 2.29
CA ALA A 208 0.15 22.88 2.58
C ALA A 208 -0.77 22.42 3.73
N LEU A 209 -0.86 23.20 4.82
CA LEU A 209 -1.75 22.89 5.94
C LEU A 209 -3.23 22.89 5.52
N TRP A 210 -3.67 23.89 4.74
CA TRP A 210 -5.03 23.92 4.19
C TRP A 210 -5.32 22.74 3.27
N PHE A 211 -4.34 22.35 2.45
CA PHE A 211 -4.43 21.18 1.59
C PHE A 211 -4.61 19.88 2.41
N PHE A 212 -3.77 19.65 3.42
CA PHE A 212 -3.85 18.45 4.26
C PHE A 212 -5.10 18.43 5.16
N LEU A 213 -5.52 19.57 5.71
CA LEU A 213 -6.78 19.68 6.46
C LEU A 213 -7.98 19.34 5.58
N SER A 214 -7.99 19.85 4.35
CA SER A 214 -9.05 19.56 3.37
C SER A 214 -9.10 18.08 3.01
N LEU A 215 -7.94 17.44 2.80
CA LEU A 215 -7.85 15.98 2.60
C LEU A 215 -8.39 15.20 3.81
N GLY A 216 -8.02 15.61 5.04
CA GLY A 216 -8.51 15.00 6.28
C GLY A 216 -10.03 15.10 6.42
N LEU A 217 -10.61 16.26 6.14
CA LEU A 217 -12.07 16.48 6.19
C LEU A 217 -12.81 15.67 5.10
N ILE A 218 -12.23 15.55 3.90
CA ILE A 218 -12.75 14.68 2.83
C ILE A 218 -12.72 13.22 3.30
N ALA A 219 -11.61 12.76 3.88
CA ALA A 219 -11.47 11.41 4.40
C ALA A 219 -12.47 11.12 5.54
N LEU A 220 -12.63 12.04 6.51
CA LEU A 220 -13.63 11.96 7.58
C LEU A 220 -15.05 11.88 7.03
N LYS A 221 -15.38 12.68 6.01
CA LYS A 221 -16.70 12.63 5.35
C LYS A 221 -16.93 11.32 4.60
N MET A 222 -15.92 10.81 3.90
CA MET A 222 -15.96 9.50 3.24
C MET A 222 -16.14 8.39 4.27
N MET A 223 -15.37 8.42 5.35
CA MET A 223 -15.46 7.48 6.46
C MET A 223 -16.83 7.53 7.13
N ARG A 224 -17.41 8.72 7.36
CA ARG A 224 -18.77 8.89 7.89
C ARG A 224 -19.83 8.32 6.94
N ASN A 225 -19.71 8.58 5.64
CA ASN A 225 -20.65 8.05 4.64
C ASN A 225 -20.55 6.54 4.51
N LEU A 226 -19.34 6.00 4.56
CA LEU A 226 -19.09 4.57 4.60
C LEU A 226 -19.65 3.94 5.87
N LEU A 227 -19.42 4.56 7.03
CA LEU A 227 -19.95 4.08 8.31
C LEU A 227 -21.48 4.07 8.28
N ARG A 228 -22.13 5.12 7.74
CA ARG A 228 -23.58 5.13 7.53
C ARG A 228 -24.04 4.02 6.60
N TYR A 229 -23.33 3.80 5.49
CA TYR A 229 -23.66 2.72 4.55
C TYR A 229 -23.54 1.34 5.22
N VAL A 230 -22.48 1.09 5.98
CA VAL A 230 -22.24 -0.16 6.71
C VAL A 230 -23.31 -0.37 7.80
N LEU A 231 -23.63 0.67 8.56
CA LEU A 231 -24.68 0.64 9.58
C LEU A 231 -26.05 0.37 8.96
N HIS A 232 -26.38 1.04 7.86
CA HIS A 232 -27.63 0.84 7.13
C HIS A 232 -27.74 -0.58 6.55
N LYS A 233 -26.65 -1.16 6.03
CA LYS A 233 -26.62 -2.57 5.59
C LYS A 233 -26.81 -3.57 6.74
N ARG A 234 -26.51 -3.17 7.97
CA ARG A 234 -26.75 -3.96 9.19
C ARG A 234 -28.11 -3.68 9.84
N GLY A 235 -28.99 -2.94 9.17
CA GLY A 235 -30.34 -2.62 9.66
C GLY A 235 -30.41 -1.42 10.60
N TRP A 236 -29.31 -0.70 10.81
CA TRP A 236 -29.29 0.50 11.66
C TRP A 236 -29.70 1.72 10.83
N ILE A 237 -30.90 2.23 11.11
CA ILE A 237 -31.45 3.43 10.47
C ILE A 237 -31.12 4.63 11.37
N HIS A 238 -30.54 5.68 10.78
CA HIS A 238 -30.23 6.90 11.53
C HIS A 238 -31.53 7.63 11.91
N ILE A 239 -31.63 8.14 13.14
CA ILE A 239 -32.87 8.72 13.69
C ILE A 239 -33.46 9.89 12.87
N SER A 240 -32.64 10.52 12.04
CA SER A 240 -33.04 11.62 11.15
C SER A 240 -33.54 11.16 9.77
N ASP A 241 -33.56 9.86 9.48
CA ASP A 241 -34.00 9.30 8.20
C ASP A 241 -35.48 8.88 8.28
N GLU A 242 -36.33 9.89 8.44
CA GLU A 242 -37.78 9.78 8.61
C GLU A 242 -38.46 8.89 7.55
N PRO A 243 -38.09 8.95 6.24
CA PRO A 243 -38.63 8.05 5.23
C PRO A 243 -38.30 6.57 5.48
N SER A 244 -37.06 6.25 5.83
CA SER A 244 -36.61 4.89 6.12
C SER A 244 -37.21 4.35 7.42
N ILE A 245 -37.37 5.22 8.43
CA ILE A 245 -38.08 4.90 9.68
C ILE A 245 -39.56 4.60 9.39
N ASN A 246 -40.23 5.42 8.58
CA ASN A 246 -41.63 5.19 8.19
C ASN A 246 -41.79 3.92 7.33
N ALA A 247 -40.84 3.62 6.45
CA ALA A 247 -40.85 2.38 5.67
C ALA A 247 -40.63 1.14 6.57
N ALA A 248 -39.70 1.20 7.52
CA ALA A 248 -39.46 0.14 8.49
C ALA A 248 -40.66 -0.05 9.45
N ALA A 249 -41.27 1.05 9.91
CA ALA A 249 -42.49 1.01 10.73
C ALA A 249 -43.67 0.39 9.96
N ASN A 250 -43.85 0.74 8.68
CA ASN A 250 -44.88 0.13 7.83
C ASN A 250 -44.62 -1.35 7.54
N ALA A 251 -43.34 -1.74 7.37
CA ALA A 251 -42.97 -3.15 7.22
C ALA A 251 -43.25 -3.95 8.51
N LEU A 252 -42.86 -3.42 9.68
CA LEU A 252 -43.16 -4.02 10.98
C LEU A 252 -44.67 -4.13 11.24
N TRP A 253 -45.45 -3.14 10.78
CA TRP A 253 -46.91 -3.18 10.88
C TRP A 253 -47.53 -4.23 9.95
N ARG A 254 -47.00 -4.38 8.72
CA ARG A 254 -47.43 -5.41 7.76
C ARG A 254 -47.13 -6.85 8.20
N TYR A 255 -46.10 -7.07 9.01
CA TYR A 255 -45.70 -8.41 9.48
C TYR A 255 -46.04 -8.69 10.95
N ARG A 256 -46.92 -7.87 11.54
CA ARG A 256 -47.37 -8.01 12.92
C ARG A 256 -48.05 -9.38 13.13
N GLY A 257 -47.51 -10.19 14.05
CA GLY A 257 -48.02 -11.52 14.39
C GLY A 257 -47.26 -12.71 13.80
N ARG A 258 -46.21 -12.49 13.00
CA ARG A 258 -45.31 -13.56 12.51
C ARG A 258 -44.02 -13.67 13.34
N ARG A 259 -43.36 -14.84 13.31
CA ARG A 259 -42.08 -15.07 14.00
C ARG A 259 -40.97 -14.21 13.38
N ILE A 260 -40.07 -13.69 14.23
CA ILE A 260 -38.95 -12.79 13.86
C ILE A 260 -38.05 -13.39 12.76
N ASP A 261 -37.93 -14.71 12.73
CA ASP A 261 -37.06 -15.46 11.82
C ASP A 261 -37.57 -15.38 10.37
N GLU A 262 -38.89 -15.42 10.17
CA GLU A 262 -39.54 -15.30 8.85
C GLU A 262 -39.42 -13.88 8.27
N ILE A 263 -39.50 -12.87 9.14
CA ILE A 263 -39.39 -11.45 8.76
C ILE A 263 -37.96 -11.13 8.31
N THR A 264 -36.96 -11.69 8.99
CA THR A 264 -35.53 -11.49 8.68
C THR A 264 -35.14 -12.12 7.35
N LEU A 265 -35.76 -13.26 6.99
CA LEU A 265 -35.53 -13.94 5.72
C LEU A 265 -36.15 -13.16 4.54
N ALA A 266 -37.37 -12.64 4.69
CA ALA A 266 -38.07 -11.88 3.66
C ALA A 266 -37.36 -10.55 3.33
N LEU A 267 -36.90 -9.81 4.33
CA LEU A 267 -36.19 -8.54 4.14
C LEU A 267 -34.79 -8.71 3.53
N ARG A 268 -34.17 -9.89 3.67
CA ARG A 268 -32.89 -10.21 3.01
C ARG A 268 -33.08 -10.61 1.54
N GLY A 269 -34.22 -11.20 1.19
CA GLY A 269 -34.55 -11.56 -0.19
C GLY A 269 -34.73 -10.35 -1.11
N ASP A 270 -35.40 -9.30 -0.64
CA ASP A 270 -35.73 -8.13 -1.47
C ASP A 270 -34.57 -7.12 -1.62
N ALA A 271 -33.59 -7.12 -0.72
CA ALA A 271 -32.44 -6.20 -0.76
C ALA A 271 -31.27 -6.64 -1.67
N MET A 272 -31.41 -7.76 -2.40
CA MET A 272 -30.39 -8.32 -3.28
C MET A 272 -30.67 -8.16 -4.78
N SER A 273 -31.67 -7.37 -5.16
CA SER A 273 -31.80 -6.94 -6.56
C SER A 273 -31.27 -5.51 -6.70
N ASP A 274 -30.43 -5.28 -7.70
CA ASP A 274 -30.05 -3.97 -8.23
C ASP A 274 -28.76 -3.28 -7.73
N HIS A 275 -27.65 -4.02 -7.54
CA HIS A 275 -26.29 -3.46 -7.74
C HIS A 275 -25.48 -4.46 -8.60
N GLY A 276 -25.28 -4.14 -9.88
CA GLY A 276 -24.60 -5.02 -10.87
C GLY A 276 -23.32 -5.68 -10.36
N SER A 277 -23.44 -6.91 -9.86
CA SER A 277 -22.35 -7.63 -9.22
C SER A 277 -21.52 -8.36 -10.26
N ASN A 278 -20.26 -7.95 -10.45
CA ASN A 278 -19.21 -8.68 -11.19
C ASN A 278 -18.77 -9.99 -10.47
N VAL A 279 -19.53 -10.46 -9.48
CA VAL A 279 -19.25 -11.68 -8.73
C VAL A 279 -19.83 -12.85 -9.53
N VAL A 280 -19.00 -13.87 -9.76
CA VAL A 280 -19.43 -15.10 -10.44
C VAL A 280 -20.38 -15.84 -9.50
N ASP A 281 -21.60 -16.12 -9.98
CA ASP A 281 -22.57 -16.93 -9.24
C ASP A 281 -22.16 -18.40 -9.30
N ILE A 282 -21.51 -18.86 -8.23
CA ILE A 282 -21.12 -20.25 -8.07
C ILE A 282 -22.33 -20.99 -7.52
N ARG A 283 -23.04 -21.71 -8.40
CA ARG A 283 -24.14 -22.58 -7.99
C ARG A 283 -23.63 -23.52 -6.90
N ARG A 284 -24.27 -23.48 -5.72
CA ARG A 284 -24.05 -24.50 -4.69
C ARG A 284 -24.63 -25.82 -5.19
N SER A 285 -23.78 -26.79 -5.55
CA SER A 285 -24.27 -28.14 -5.83
C SER A 285 -23.26 -29.23 -5.56
N LYS A 286 -23.80 -30.33 -5.00
CA LYS A 286 -23.25 -31.65 -4.63
C LYS A 286 -21.95 -31.67 -3.81
N ALA A 287 -21.98 -32.44 -2.73
CA ALA A 287 -20.77 -32.92 -2.08
C ALA A 287 -19.94 -33.69 -3.13
N VAL A 288 -18.75 -33.18 -3.43
CA VAL A 288 -17.80 -33.87 -4.31
C VAL A 288 -17.28 -35.07 -3.54
N ARG A 289 -17.54 -36.26 -4.07
CA ARG A 289 -17.14 -37.53 -3.47
C ARG A 289 -15.68 -37.78 -3.83
N LEU A 290 -14.89 -38.25 -2.88
CA LEU A 290 -13.66 -38.94 -3.23
C LEU A 290 -14.06 -40.26 -3.87
N ASP A 291 -13.63 -40.49 -5.11
CA ASP A 291 -13.77 -41.76 -5.77
C ASP A 291 -12.41 -42.49 -5.82
N ASP A 292 -12.46 -43.76 -6.22
CA ASP A 292 -11.27 -44.62 -6.27
C ASP A 292 -10.19 -44.03 -7.21
N SER A 293 -10.58 -43.34 -8.29
CA SER A 293 -9.65 -42.73 -9.24
C SER A 293 -8.83 -41.59 -8.62
N MET A 294 -9.43 -40.84 -7.70
CA MET A 294 -8.72 -39.83 -6.91
C MET A 294 -7.72 -40.48 -5.96
N VAL A 295 -8.11 -41.55 -5.26
CA VAL A 295 -7.22 -42.26 -4.33
C VAL A 295 -6.04 -42.89 -5.06
N ASP A 296 -6.27 -43.45 -6.25
CA ASP A 296 -5.22 -44.01 -7.11
C ASP A 296 -4.15 -42.98 -7.53
N THR A 297 -4.50 -41.70 -7.58
CA THR A 297 -3.55 -40.61 -7.87
C THR A 297 -2.75 -40.20 -6.63
N LEU A 298 -3.30 -40.40 -5.43
CA LEU A 298 -2.68 -39.99 -4.19
C LEU A 298 -1.63 -41.02 -3.71
N ARG A 299 -0.61 -40.52 -3.01
CA ARG A 299 0.41 -41.32 -2.33
C ARG A 299 0.62 -40.81 -0.92
N CYS A 300 1.08 -41.69 -0.02
CA CYS A 300 1.42 -41.28 1.33
C CYS A 300 2.56 -40.25 1.30
N PRO A 301 2.40 -39.03 1.86
CA PRO A 301 3.43 -38.01 1.86
C PRO A 301 4.69 -38.38 2.67
N GLY A 302 4.63 -39.46 3.47
CA GLY A 302 5.76 -39.90 4.31
C GLY A 302 6.62 -41.01 3.69
N CYS A 303 6.00 -41.97 3.00
CA CYS A 303 6.72 -43.12 2.43
C CYS A 303 6.39 -43.42 0.96
N GLU A 304 5.55 -42.59 0.32
CA GLU A 304 5.09 -42.73 -1.06
C GLU A 304 4.30 -44.01 -1.36
N GLY A 305 3.87 -44.69 -0.30
CA GLY A 305 3.02 -45.87 -0.36
C GLY A 305 1.61 -45.59 -0.91
N GLY A 306 0.94 -46.66 -1.35
CA GLY A 306 -0.44 -46.62 -1.78
C GLY A 306 -1.40 -46.31 -0.62
N LEU A 307 -2.52 -45.67 -0.94
CA LEU A 307 -3.56 -45.30 0.02
C LEU A 307 -4.83 -46.09 -0.26
N VAL A 308 -5.53 -46.46 0.81
CA VAL A 308 -6.85 -47.09 0.77
C VAL A 308 -7.79 -46.34 1.70
N PHE A 309 -9.10 -46.43 1.48
CA PHE A 309 -10.07 -45.92 2.44
C PHE A 309 -10.01 -46.74 3.74
N GLY A 310 -10.08 -46.07 4.90
CA GLY A 310 -10.12 -46.73 6.21
C GLY A 310 -11.44 -47.45 6.48
N ASP A 311 -11.44 -48.36 7.46
CA ASP A 311 -12.56 -49.26 7.78
C ASP A 311 -13.86 -48.54 8.23
N ASP A 312 -13.73 -47.33 8.77
CA ASP A 312 -14.85 -46.48 9.23
C ASP A 312 -15.51 -45.72 8.07
N ALA A 313 -14.92 -45.79 6.87
CA ALA A 313 -15.45 -45.11 5.71
C ALA A 313 -16.72 -45.84 5.24
N SER A 314 -17.86 -45.17 5.36
CA SER A 314 -18.95 -45.34 4.41
C SER A 314 -18.55 -44.94 2.97
N GLY A 315 -17.26 -44.95 2.61
CA GLY A 315 -16.64 -45.05 1.29
C GLY A 315 -17.05 -44.07 0.18
N ARG A 316 -18.03 -43.20 0.38
CA ARG A 316 -18.71 -42.47 -0.69
C ARG A 316 -19.29 -41.12 -0.26
N ASP A 317 -19.09 -40.72 0.99
CA ASP A 317 -19.55 -39.46 1.55
C ASP A 317 -18.36 -38.51 1.80
N ALA A 318 -18.61 -37.20 1.96
CA ALA A 318 -17.56 -36.17 2.04
C ALA A 318 -16.64 -36.28 3.29
N GLU A 319 -16.81 -37.29 4.12
CA GLU A 319 -16.07 -37.49 5.38
C GLU A 319 -15.52 -38.91 5.42
N GLY A 320 -14.31 -39.10 5.97
CA GLY A 320 -13.69 -40.42 6.11
C GLY A 320 -12.21 -40.34 6.46
N SER A 321 -11.47 -41.43 6.21
CA SER A 321 -10.01 -41.48 6.36
C SER A 321 -9.37 -42.27 5.21
N LEU A 322 -8.12 -41.92 4.92
CA LEU A 322 -7.22 -42.66 4.04
C LEU A 322 -6.09 -43.25 4.87
N SER A 323 -5.82 -44.54 4.69
CA SER A 323 -4.75 -45.26 5.39
C SER A 323 -3.70 -45.71 4.38
N CYS A 324 -2.43 -45.51 4.72
CA CYS A 324 -1.31 -45.98 3.91
C CYS A 324 -1.08 -47.48 4.15
N MET A 325 -0.96 -48.25 3.07
CA MET A 325 -0.78 -49.70 3.13
C MET A 325 0.61 -50.12 3.63
N GLU A 326 1.60 -49.23 3.54
CA GLU A 326 3.00 -49.52 3.79
C GLU A 326 3.45 -49.07 5.18
N CYS A 327 3.12 -47.84 5.57
CA CYS A 327 3.53 -47.29 6.87
C CYS A 327 2.39 -47.18 7.89
N GLY A 328 1.15 -47.50 7.51
CA GLY A 328 -0.02 -47.42 8.39
C GLY A 328 -0.42 -46.00 8.81
N SER A 329 0.16 -44.96 8.19
CA SER A 329 -0.24 -43.57 8.47
C SER A 329 -1.66 -43.30 8.00
N GLU A 330 -2.44 -42.60 8.83
CA GLU A 330 -3.83 -42.23 8.55
C GLU A 330 -3.97 -40.72 8.30
N PHE A 331 -4.83 -40.40 7.33
CA PHE A 331 -5.13 -39.04 6.89
C PHE A 331 -6.63 -38.81 6.80
N ASP A 332 -7.12 -37.81 7.52
CA ASP A 332 -8.55 -37.49 7.52
C ASP A 332 -9.00 -36.97 6.14
N VAL A 333 -10.26 -37.24 5.81
CA VAL A 333 -10.99 -36.62 4.70
C VAL A 333 -12.10 -35.81 5.33
N ILE A 334 -12.06 -34.49 5.14
CA ILE A 334 -13.05 -33.56 5.70
C ILE A 334 -13.59 -32.68 4.56
N ASN A 335 -14.90 -32.58 4.39
CA ASN A 335 -15.56 -31.88 3.29
C ASN A 335 -15.08 -32.35 1.89
N GLY A 336 -14.73 -33.62 1.76
CA GLY A 336 -14.21 -34.25 0.54
C GLY A 336 -12.76 -33.87 0.23
N ILE A 337 -12.06 -33.23 1.18
CA ILE A 337 -10.67 -32.78 1.05
C ILE A 337 -9.78 -33.71 1.89
N PRO A 338 -8.88 -34.48 1.26
CA PRO A 338 -7.86 -35.24 1.98
C PRO A 338 -6.88 -34.31 2.71
N ARG A 339 -6.62 -34.60 3.99
CA ARG A 339 -5.72 -33.86 4.90
C ARG A 339 -4.36 -34.53 4.96
N MET A 340 -3.61 -34.42 3.87
CA MET A 340 -2.36 -35.14 3.62
C MET A 340 -1.15 -34.40 4.23
N LEU A 341 -1.24 -34.04 5.52
CA LEU A 341 -0.16 -33.40 6.26
C LEU A 341 0.55 -34.40 7.16
N LEU A 342 1.88 -34.41 7.14
CA LEU A 342 2.69 -35.19 8.08
C LEU A 342 2.41 -34.72 9.53
N PRO A 343 2.52 -35.62 10.54
CA PRO A 343 2.21 -35.31 11.94
C PRO A 343 2.89 -34.02 12.43
N GLU A 344 4.17 -33.85 12.14
CA GLU A 344 4.93 -32.67 12.57
C GLU A 344 4.36 -31.36 12.00
N MET A 345 4.02 -31.31 10.71
CA MET A 345 3.43 -30.11 10.09
C MET A 345 2.01 -29.84 10.62
N ARG A 346 1.20 -30.90 10.78
CA ARG A 346 -0.15 -30.82 11.35
C ARG A 346 -0.12 -30.26 12.77
N ASP A 347 0.79 -30.75 13.59
CA ASP A 347 1.00 -30.28 14.96
C ASP A 347 1.48 -28.83 15.01
N ALA A 348 2.41 -28.46 14.13
CA ALA A 348 2.90 -27.09 14.00
C ALA A 348 1.78 -26.10 13.64
N LEU A 349 0.92 -26.45 12.68
CA LEU A 349 -0.25 -25.63 12.29
C LEU A 349 -1.31 -25.54 13.39
N ALA A 350 -1.41 -26.58 14.24
CA ALA A 350 -2.26 -26.57 15.44
C ALA A 350 -1.66 -25.76 16.61
N GLY A 351 -0.46 -25.19 16.44
CA GLY A 351 0.20 -24.36 17.45
C GLY A 351 1.01 -25.14 18.48
N LYS A 352 1.31 -26.42 18.24
CA LYS A 352 2.23 -27.19 19.07
C LYS A 352 3.69 -26.86 18.70
N GLU A 353 4.59 -27.00 19.66
CA GLU A 353 6.02 -26.78 19.45
C GLU A 353 6.63 -27.92 18.61
N THR A 354 7.31 -27.57 17.52
CA THR A 354 7.90 -28.50 16.54
C THR A 354 9.20 -27.92 15.97
N ARG A 355 9.91 -28.65 15.10
CA ARG A 355 11.15 -28.14 14.45
C ARG A 355 10.88 -27.36 13.17
N ILE A 356 9.61 -27.24 12.76
CA ILE A 356 9.23 -26.49 11.57
C ILE A 356 9.54 -25.00 11.77
N ASP A 357 10.07 -24.35 10.75
CA ASP A 357 10.33 -22.91 10.77
C ASP A 357 9.03 -22.16 11.12
N THR A 358 9.06 -21.43 12.24
CA THR A 358 7.92 -20.64 12.72
C THR A 358 7.40 -19.67 11.64
N ARG A 359 8.28 -19.14 10.79
CA ARG A 359 7.88 -18.23 9.70
C ARG A 359 7.03 -18.93 8.64
N GLN A 360 7.23 -20.23 8.41
CA GLN A 360 6.39 -21.03 7.51
C GLN A 360 4.97 -21.12 8.09
N ILE A 361 4.85 -21.39 9.39
CA ILE A 361 3.57 -21.48 10.10
C ILE A 361 2.84 -20.14 10.12
N GLU A 362 3.53 -19.05 10.48
CA GLU A 362 2.95 -17.70 10.46
C GLU A 362 2.47 -17.31 9.06
N THR A 363 3.23 -17.69 8.03
CA THR A 363 2.88 -17.44 6.63
C THR A 363 1.62 -18.21 6.23
N ALA A 364 1.56 -19.52 6.53
CA ALA A 364 0.39 -20.35 6.29
C ALA A 364 -0.86 -19.82 7.01
N GLN A 365 -0.72 -19.36 8.24
CA GLN A 365 -1.82 -18.76 9.01
C GLN A 365 -2.27 -17.41 8.42
N SER A 366 -1.33 -16.56 8.00
CA SER A 366 -1.63 -15.25 7.39
C SER A 366 -2.43 -15.41 6.09
N PHE A 367 -1.96 -16.26 5.18
CA PHE A 367 -2.68 -16.55 3.92
C PHE A 367 -3.97 -17.35 4.14
N GLY A 368 -4.00 -18.25 5.12
CA GLY A 368 -5.22 -18.91 5.56
C GLY A 368 -6.28 -17.91 6.01
N PHE A 369 -5.89 -16.87 6.75
CA PHE A 369 -6.77 -15.77 7.12
C PHE A 369 -7.19 -14.94 5.89
N GLU A 370 -6.25 -14.59 5.01
CA GLU A 370 -6.53 -13.83 3.78
C GLU A 370 -7.62 -14.50 2.95
N TRP A 371 -7.40 -15.74 2.52
CA TRP A 371 -8.30 -16.41 1.59
C TRP A 371 -9.66 -16.76 2.19
N THR A 372 -9.74 -16.97 3.52
CA THR A 372 -11.02 -17.14 4.21
C THR A 372 -11.82 -15.85 4.34
N HIS A 373 -11.17 -14.68 4.36
CA HIS A 373 -11.82 -13.37 4.48
C HIS A 373 -12.00 -12.64 3.14
N PHE A 374 -11.30 -13.06 2.09
CA PHE A 374 -11.44 -12.59 0.71
C PHE A 374 -11.75 -13.74 -0.28
N PRO A 375 -12.84 -14.50 -0.06
CA PRO A 375 -13.14 -15.69 -0.87
C PRO A 375 -13.77 -15.38 -2.24
N ASP A 376 -14.06 -14.11 -2.54
CA ASP A 376 -14.93 -13.71 -3.65
C ASP A 376 -14.34 -14.05 -5.04
N MET A 377 -15.17 -14.68 -5.87
CA MET A 377 -14.84 -14.99 -7.26
C MET A 377 -15.38 -13.90 -8.18
N TYR A 378 -14.49 -13.18 -8.85
CA TYR A 378 -14.81 -12.13 -9.80
C TYR A 378 -14.54 -12.57 -11.24
N VAL A 379 -15.29 -12.03 -12.20
CA VAL A 379 -15.10 -12.31 -13.64
C VAL A 379 -13.71 -11.89 -14.14
N GLU A 380 -13.11 -10.87 -13.50
CA GLU A 380 -11.78 -10.37 -13.80
C GLU A 380 -10.68 -11.41 -13.51
N TRP A 381 -10.96 -12.42 -12.66
CA TRP A 381 -10.02 -13.49 -12.37
C TRP A 381 -9.71 -14.37 -13.58
N ASN A 382 -10.61 -14.47 -14.56
CA ASN A 382 -10.33 -15.20 -15.79
C ASN A 382 -9.16 -14.55 -16.54
N ARG A 383 -9.25 -13.24 -16.76
CA ARG A 383 -8.19 -12.48 -17.43
C ARG A 383 -6.89 -12.52 -16.62
N ASN A 384 -6.99 -12.40 -15.30
CA ASN A 384 -5.83 -12.49 -14.42
C ASN A 384 -5.11 -13.84 -14.55
N PHE A 385 -5.86 -14.95 -14.59
CA PHE A 385 -5.31 -16.28 -14.83
C PHE A 385 -4.58 -16.35 -16.17
N LEU A 386 -5.21 -15.93 -17.26
CA LEU A 386 -4.57 -15.93 -18.59
C LEU A 386 -3.33 -15.02 -18.65
N ASP A 387 -3.35 -13.87 -17.98
CA ASP A 387 -2.17 -13.00 -17.87
C ASP A 387 -1.00 -13.74 -17.20
N TYR A 388 -1.25 -14.53 -16.15
CA TYR A 388 -0.23 -15.41 -15.56
C TYR A 388 0.20 -16.54 -16.50
N MET A 389 -0.69 -17.07 -17.34
CA MET A 389 -0.42 -18.22 -18.21
C MET A 389 0.26 -17.90 -19.56
N LYS A 390 0.30 -16.63 -19.98
CA LYS A 390 1.00 -16.19 -21.21
C LYS A 390 2.43 -16.74 -21.41
N PRO A 391 2.75 -17.34 -22.57
CA PRO A 391 1.99 -17.29 -23.82
C PRO A 391 0.99 -18.45 -23.99
N LEU A 392 0.72 -19.25 -22.96
CA LEU A 392 -0.22 -20.37 -23.05
C LEU A 392 -1.65 -19.85 -23.27
N GLU A 393 -2.30 -20.40 -24.29
CA GLU A 393 -3.69 -20.10 -24.65
C GLU A 393 -4.66 -21.10 -23.98
N PRO A 394 -5.96 -20.78 -23.84
CA PRO A 394 -6.96 -21.68 -23.26
C PRO A 394 -6.93 -23.13 -23.76
N SER A 395 -6.66 -23.34 -25.05
CA SER A 395 -6.60 -24.67 -25.65
C SER A 395 -5.50 -25.57 -25.08
N PHE A 396 -4.45 -24.98 -24.49
CA PHE A 396 -3.36 -25.73 -23.85
C PHE A 396 -3.86 -26.63 -22.71
N PHE A 397 -4.87 -26.18 -21.96
CA PHE A 397 -5.38 -26.86 -20.77
C PHE A 397 -6.26 -28.07 -21.09
N GLN A 398 -6.72 -28.22 -22.33
CA GLN A 398 -7.64 -29.29 -22.69
C GLN A 398 -7.01 -30.66 -22.47
N ARG A 399 -7.68 -31.49 -21.65
CA ARG A 399 -7.25 -32.87 -21.31
C ARG A 399 -5.88 -32.95 -20.66
N LYS A 400 -5.41 -31.88 -20.03
CA LYS A 400 -4.18 -31.87 -19.22
C LYS A 400 -4.51 -32.18 -17.77
N LYS A 401 -3.68 -33.00 -17.13
CA LYS A 401 -3.64 -33.14 -15.68
C LYS A 401 -2.71 -32.07 -15.11
N VAL A 402 -3.26 -31.16 -14.31
CA VAL A 402 -2.62 -29.92 -13.88
C VAL A 402 -2.51 -29.85 -12.36
N LEU A 403 -1.37 -29.43 -11.83
CA LEU A 403 -1.20 -29.11 -10.41
C LEU A 403 -1.18 -27.58 -10.19
N ASP A 404 -2.11 -27.09 -9.38
CA ASP A 404 -2.10 -25.73 -8.80
C ASP A 404 -1.43 -25.79 -7.41
N ALA A 405 -0.12 -25.48 -7.38
CA ALA A 405 0.73 -25.59 -6.20
C ALA A 405 0.66 -24.31 -5.34
N GLY A 406 -0.17 -24.35 -4.30
CA GLY A 406 -0.51 -23.24 -3.41
C GLY A 406 -1.72 -22.44 -3.92
N CYS A 407 -2.86 -23.14 -4.03
CA CYS A 407 -4.03 -22.66 -4.78
C CYS A 407 -4.82 -21.54 -4.08
N GLY A 408 -4.59 -21.30 -2.78
CA GLY A 408 -5.27 -20.27 -2.00
C GLY A 408 -6.79 -20.41 -2.07
N SER A 409 -7.46 -19.39 -2.62
CA SER A 409 -8.92 -19.40 -2.81
C SER A 409 -9.43 -20.30 -3.95
N GLY A 410 -8.55 -21.01 -4.67
CA GLY A 410 -8.90 -21.88 -5.80
C GLY A 410 -9.31 -21.13 -7.07
N ARG A 411 -9.11 -19.81 -7.12
CA ARG A 411 -9.54 -18.97 -8.24
C ARG A 411 -8.91 -19.36 -9.57
N HIS A 412 -7.65 -19.79 -9.56
CA HIS A 412 -6.90 -20.18 -10.77
C HIS A 412 -7.26 -21.61 -11.18
N ALA A 413 -7.32 -22.54 -10.24
CA ALA A 413 -7.81 -23.90 -10.46
C ALA A 413 -9.19 -23.92 -11.12
N PHE A 414 -10.11 -23.06 -10.67
CA PHE A 414 -11.43 -22.92 -11.28
C PHE A 414 -11.34 -22.63 -12.79
N TYR A 415 -10.55 -21.62 -13.22
CA TYR A 415 -10.46 -21.27 -14.64
C TYR A 415 -9.66 -22.28 -15.46
N ALA A 416 -8.62 -22.90 -14.91
CA ALA A 416 -7.92 -23.99 -15.58
C ALA A 416 -8.89 -25.14 -15.92
N ALA A 417 -9.77 -25.52 -14.97
CA ALA A 417 -10.80 -26.52 -15.20
C ALA A 417 -11.86 -26.07 -16.23
N GLN A 418 -12.26 -24.79 -16.22
CA GLN A 418 -13.15 -24.24 -17.27
C GLN A 418 -12.53 -24.34 -18.68
N TYR A 419 -11.21 -24.44 -18.79
CA TYR A 419 -10.49 -24.66 -20.05
C TYR A 419 -10.22 -26.13 -20.37
N GLY A 420 -10.78 -27.06 -19.59
CA GLY A 420 -10.78 -28.49 -19.87
C GLY A 420 -9.64 -29.27 -19.20
N ALA A 421 -8.97 -28.70 -18.21
CA ALA A 421 -7.98 -29.40 -17.39
C ALA A 421 -8.65 -30.23 -16.27
N GLU A 422 -8.03 -31.36 -15.92
CA GLU A 422 -8.21 -32.02 -14.63
C GLU A 422 -7.22 -31.40 -13.65
N VAL A 423 -7.72 -30.64 -12.67
CA VAL A 423 -6.89 -29.81 -11.79
C VAL A 423 -6.81 -30.42 -10.40
N TRP A 424 -5.60 -30.63 -9.94
CA TRP A 424 -5.27 -30.92 -8.54
C TRP A 424 -4.81 -29.63 -7.88
N ALA A 425 -5.55 -29.16 -6.89
CA ALA A 425 -5.32 -27.88 -6.23
C ALA A 425 -4.88 -28.11 -4.79
N VAL A 426 -3.66 -27.69 -4.46
CA VAL A 426 -3.05 -27.93 -3.14
C VAL A 426 -2.86 -26.62 -2.39
N ASP A 427 -3.26 -26.60 -1.13
CA ASP A 427 -2.89 -25.55 -0.18
C ASP A 427 -2.61 -26.17 1.19
N ILE A 428 -1.67 -25.60 1.94
CA ILE A 428 -1.27 -26.14 3.26
C ILE A 428 -2.29 -25.81 4.35
N GLY A 429 -3.05 -24.72 4.18
CA GLY A 429 -3.87 -24.12 5.21
C GLY A 429 -5.38 -24.28 5.00
N PRO A 430 -6.19 -23.54 5.78
CA PRO A 430 -7.65 -23.56 5.67
C PRO A 430 -8.18 -22.98 4.35
N ALA A 431 -7.32 -22.39 3.52
CA ALA A 431 -7.69 -21.90 2.20
C ALA A 431 -8.19 -23.03 1.27
N ALA A 432 -7.76 -24.28 1.49
CA ALA A 432 -8.28 -25.45 0.80
C ALA A 432 -9.82 -25.58 0.89
N GLU A 433 -10.43 -25.18 2.01
CA GLU A 433 -11.90 -25.15 2.17
C GLU A 433 -12.56 -24.10 1.27
N VAL A 434 -11.89 -22.96 1.09
CA VAL A 434 -12.34 -21.89 0.20
C VAL A 434 -12.20 -22.34 -1.25
N ALA A 435 -11.06 -22.95 -1.61
CA ALA A 435 -10.84 -23.51 -2.93
C ALA A 435 -11.90 -24.56 -3.30
N ARG A 436 -12.20 -25.50 -2.38
CA ARG A 436 -13.25 -26.51 -2.59
C ARG A 436 -14.62 -25.88 -2.80
N ARG A 437 -14.95 -24.86 -2.02
CA ARG A 437 -16.20 -24.10 -2.20
C ARG A 437 -16.26 -23.37 -3.54
N ASN A 438 -15.16 -22.74 -3.94
CA ASN A 438 -15.06 -21.97 -5.17
C ASN A 438 -14.98 -22.85 -6.42
N ALA A 439 -14.57 -24.12 -6.28
CA ALA A 439 -14.68 -25.12 -7.33
C ALA A 439 -16.15 -25.43 -7.72
N GLY A 440 -17.12 -25.08 -6.87
CA GLY A 440 -18.54 -25.13 -7.21
C GLY A 440 -19.09 -26.53 -7.51
N GLY A 441 -18.44 -27.57 -6.98
CA GLY A 441 -18.81 -28.96 -7.27
C GLY A 441 -18.30 -29.49 -8.60
N SER A 442 -17.31 -28.83 -9.22
CA SER A 442 -16.64 -29.34 -10.42
C SER A 442 -15.95 -30.68 -10.13
N ASP A 443 -16.27 -31.71 -10.91
CA ASP A 443 -15.60 -33.01 -10.86
C ASP A 443 -14.16 -32.94 -11.42
N SER A 444 -13.80 -31.84 -12.09
CA SER A 444 -12.46 -31.62 -12.65
C SER A 444 -11.54 -30.82 -11.72
N VAL A 445 -11.95 -30.51 -10.48
CA VAL A 445 -11.11 -29.81 -9.50
C VAL A 445 -11.04 -30.62 -8.21
N HIS A 446 -9.89 -31.25 -7.99
CA HIS A 446 -9.57 -32.06 -6.82
C HIS A 446 -8.76 -31.23 -5.84
N VAL A 447 -9.36 -30.87 -4.70
CA VAL A 447 -8.66 -30.07 -3.68
C VAL A 447 -8.09 -30.98 -2.60
N VAL A 448 -6.80 -30.83 -2.30
CA VAL A 448 -6.06 -31.58 -1.30
C VAL A 448 -5.35 -30.62 -0.35
N GLN A 449 -5.41 -30.86 0.96
CA GLN A 449 -4.57 -30.11 1.90
C GLN A 449 -3.23 -30.81 2.06
N ALA A 450 -2.14 -30.17 1.65
CA ALA A 450 -0.79 -30.73 1.71
C ALA A 450 0.29 -29.65 1.75
N ASP A 451 1.49 -30.02 2.20
CA ASP A 451 2.69 -29.18 2.15
C ASP A 451 3.39 -29.37 0.79
N LEU A 452 3.84 -28.27 0.17
CA LEU A 452 4.58 -28.32 -1.10
C LEU A 452 5.93 -29.04 -0.99
N ASN A 453 6.48 -29.16 0.22
CA ASN A 453 7.69 -29.96 0.45
C ASN A 453 7.42 -31.47 0.40
N ASN A 454 6.20 -31.91 0.71
CA ASN A 454 5.80 -33.32 0.80
C ASN A 454 4.43 -33.52 0.14
N LEU A 455 4.39 -33.41 -1.19
CA LEU A 455 3.16 -33.55 -1.94
C LEU A 455 2.71 -35.03 -2.02
N PRO A 456 1.41 -35.32 -1.85
CA PRO A 456 0.89 -36.68 -1.79
C PRO A 456 0.60 -37.24 -3.18
N PHE A 457 1.55 -37.17 -4.11
CA PHE A 457 1.37 -37.63 -5.49
C PHE A 457 2.49 -38.57 -5.91
N ALA A 458 2.20 -39.46 -6.85
CA ALA A 458 3.26 -40.23 -7.49
C ALA A 458 4.18 -39.29 -8.31
N PRO A 459 5.48 -39.61 -8.43
CA PRO A 459 6.36 -38.92 -9.37
C PRO A 459 5.74 -38.90 -10.77
N GLU A 460 6.04 -37.85 -11.54
CA GLU A 460 5.65 -37.77 -12.97
C GLU A 460 4.13 -37.90 -13.21
N SER A 461 3.32 -37.34 -12.31
CA SER A 461 1.85 -37.39 -12.41
C SER A 461 1.23 -36.31 -13.28
N PHE A 462 1.88 -35.16 -13.43
CA PHE A 462 1.27 -33.96 -14.02
C PHE A 462 1.87 -33.59 -15.38
N ASP A 463 1.00 -33.20 -16.31
CA ASP A 463 1.42 -32.65 -17.61
C ASP A 463 1.85 -31.18 -17.49
N PHE A 464 1.27 -30.46 -16.53
CA PHE A 464 1.56 -29.06 -16.27
C PHE A 464 1.49 -28.75 -14.77
N ILE A 465 2.44 -27.98 -14.26
CA ILE A 465 2.42 -27.49 -12.88
C ILE A 465 2.47 -25.97 -12.91
N TYR A 466 1.64 -25.30 -12.12
CA TYR A 466 1.82 -23.87 -11.89
C TYR A 466 1.78 -23.51 -10.40
N SER A 467 2.57 -22.50 -10.03
CA SER A 467 2.59 -21.91 -8.68
C SER A 467 2.61 -20.39 -8.75
N ILE A 468 1.51 -19.75 -8.35
CA ILE A 468 1.32 -18.31 -8.53
C ILE A 468 1.25 -17.62 -7.18
N GLY A 469 2.29 -16.86 -6.82
CA GLY A 469 2.21 -16.05 -5.60
C GLY A 469 2.62 -16.79 -4.32
N VAL A 470 3.33 -17.92 -4.43
CA VAL A 470 3.50 -18.86 -3.31
C VAL A 470 4.97 -19.04 -2.93
N LEU A 471 5.80 -19.52 -3.86
CA LEU A 471 7.17 -19.97 -3.56
C LEU A 471 8.03 -18.92 -2.85
N HIS A 472 7.87 -17.63 -3.16
CA HIS A 472 8.64 -16.54 -2.53
C HIS A 472 8.26 -16.24 -1.06
N HIS A 473 7.23 -16.92 -0.56
CA HIS A 473 6.81 -16.91 0.84
C HIS A 473 7.28 -18.16 1.61
N LEU A 474 8.04 -19.07 0.98
CA LEU A 474 8.59 -20.26 1.64
C LEU A 474 9.99 -20.00 2.22
N PRO A 475 10.40 -20.72 3.29
CA PRO A 475 11.75 -20.66 3.83
C PRO A 475 12.82 -21.06 2.80
N GLU A 476 12.56 -22.08 1.98
CA GLU A 476 13.47 -22.55 0.92
C GLU A 476 12.79 -22.59 -0.45
N PRO A 477 12.57 -21.42 -1.10
CA PRO A 477 11.78 -21.30 -2.33
C PRO A 477 12.32 -22.10 -3.52
N GLU A 478 13.64 -22.11 -3.72
CA GLU A 478 14.26 -22.83 -4.84
C GLU A 478 14.23 -24.34 -4.62
N ALA A 479 14.39 -24.81 -3.38
CA ALA A 479 14.23 -26.21 -3.05
C ALA A 479 12.79 -26.69 -3.28
N ALA A 480 11.80 -25.90 -2.84
CA ALA A 480 10.40 -26.18 -3.11
C ALA A 480 10.09 -26.17 -4.61
N PHE A 481 10.63 -25.21 -5.37
CA PHE A 481 10.53 -25.20 -6.83
C PHE A 481 11.07 -26.49 -7.47
N ARG A 482 12.28 -26.93 -7.07
CA ARG A 482 12.88 -28.18 -7.56
C ARG A 482 12.04 -29.40 -7.18
N ASN A 483 11.48 -29.42 -5.97
CA ASN A 483 10.61 -30.51 -5.52
C ASN A 483 9.38 -30.68 -6.42
N LEU A 484 8.79 -29.57 -6.90
CA LEU A 484 7.66 -29.64 -7.84
C LEU A 484 7.99 -30.40 -9.13
N LEU A 485 9.24 -30.32 -9.62
CA LEU A 485 9.66 -30.98 -10.86
C LEU A 485 9.66 -32.50 -10.78
N ARG A 486 9.70 -33.06 -9.56
CA ARG A 486 9.56 -34.51 -9.33
C ARG A 486 8.21 -35.04 -9.79
N TYR A 487 7.16 -34.23 -9.64
CA TYR A 487 5.78 -34.60 -9.98
C TYR A 487 5.42 -34.24 -11.43
N LEU A 488 6.30 -33.53 -12.13
CA LEU A 488 6.12 -33.17 -13.54
C LEU A 488 6.57 -34.33 -14.43
N LYS A 489 5.74 -34.70 -15.41
CA LYS A 489 6.10 -35.71 -16.42
C LYS A 489 7.31 -35.27 -17.25
N PRO A 490 8.10 -36.20 -17.81
CA PRO A 490 9.00 -35.90 -18.90
C PRO A 490 8.25 -35.21 -20.05
N GLY A 491 8.81 -34.13 -20.60
CA GLY A 491 8.14 -33.28 -21.58
C GLY A 491 7.04 -32.36 -21.02
N GLY A 492 6.72 -32.46 -19.73
CA GLY A 492 5.76 -31.60 -19.05
C GLY A 492 6.29 -30.17 -18.87
N GLU A 493 5.39 -29.20 -18.70
CA GLU A 493 5.73 -27.79 -18.53
C GLU A 493 5.48 -27.31 -17.09
N ILE A 494 6.29 -26.36 -16.62
CA ILE A 494 6.07 -25.69 -15.32
C ILE A 494 5.99 -24.18 -15.50
N LYS A 495 5.17 -23.54 -14.65
CA LYS A 495 5.08 -22.09 -14.58
C LYS A 495 5.03 -21.54 -13.16
N VAL A 496 5.89 -20.56 -12.86
CA VAL A 496 5.95 -19.92 -11.55
C VAL A 496 5.82 -18.42 -11.64
N TYR A 497 5.18 -17.80 -10.64
CA TYR A 497 5.16 -16.35 -10.48
C TYR A 497 5.81 -15.93 -9.15
N LEU A 498 6.81 -15.06 -9.26
CA LEU A 498 7.63 -14.57 -8.15
C LEU A 498 7.61 -13.03 -8.08
N TYR A 499 7.68 -12.48 -6.87
CA TYR A 499 7.81 -11.03 -6.72
C TYR A 499 9.17 -10.54 -7.23
N TRP A 500 9.15 -9.49 -8.06
CA TRP A 500 10.38 -8.91 -8.59
C TRP A 500 11.04 -7.95 -7.60
N LYS A 501 12.35 -7.77 -7.75
CA LYS A 501 13.11 -6.66 -7.18
C LYS A 501 12.99 -5.44 -8.11
N PRO A 502 12.54 -4.26 -7.62
CA PRO A 502 12.34 -3.09 -8.47
C PRO A 502 13.69 -2.43 -8.82
N GLU A 503 14.42 -3.00 -9.77
CA GLU A 503 15.67 -2.46 -10.31
C GLU A 503 15.38 -1.27 -11.25
N GLY A 504 16.23 -0.23 -11.17
CA GLY A 504 16.04 1.00 -11.95
C GLY A 504 14.80 1.85 -11.60
N GLN A 505 14.04 1.50 -10.55
CA GLN A 505 12.79 2.18 -10.15
C GLN A 505 12.88 2.75 -8.73
N PRO A 506 13.55 3.92 -8.52
CA PRO A 506 13.84 4.45 -7.19
C PRO A 506 12.57 4.75 -6.38
N LEU A 507 11.52 5.28 -7.02
CA LEU A 507 10.25 5.56 -6.35
C LEU A 507 9.57 4.26 -5.87
N LYS A 508 9.50 3.21 -6.71
CA LYS A 508 8.92 1.92 -6.32
C LYS A 508 9.72 1.27 -5.20
N ARG A 509 11.05 1.39 -5.24
CA ARG A 509 11.95 0.91 -4.18
C ARG A 509 11.73 1.67 -2.87
N ALA A 510 11.57 2.99 -2.90
CA ALA A 510 11.30 3.80 -1.72
C ALA A 510 9.93 3.47 -1.09
N LEU A 511 8.87 3.40 -1.91
CA LEU A 511 7.54 2.99 -1.45
C LEU A 511 7.56 1.59 -0.84
N LEU A 512 8.30 0.67 -1.45
CA LEU A 512 8.46 -0.67 -0.91
C LEU A 512 9.22 -0.67 0.42
N GLY A 513 10.26 0.15 0.56
CA GLY A 513 10.98 0.33 1.83
C GLY A 513 10.08 0.81 2.96
N LEU A 514 9.13 1.71 2.67
CA LEU A 514 8.11 2.14 3.65
C LEU A 514 7.18 1.00 4.04
N VAL A 515 6.75 0.17 3.09
CA VAL A 515 5.93 -1.04 3.37
C VAL A 515 6.73 -2.03 4.22
N THR A 516 8.00 -2.29 3.90
CA THR A 516 8.87 -3.15 4.70
C THR A 516 9.03 -2.63 6.13
N LEU A 517 9.13 -1.30 6.31
CA LEU A 517 9.18 -0.70 7.65
C LEU A 517 7.85 -0.89 8.39
N ALA A 518 6.71 -0.67 7.73
CA ALA A 518 5.38 -0.89 8.30
C ALA A 518 5.19 -2.36 8.72
N ARG A 519 5.66 -3.31 7.91
CA ARG A 519 5.61 -4.76 8.20
C ARG A 519 6.28 -5.14 9.50
N ARG A 520 7.35 -4.45 9.91
CA ARG A 520 7.96 -4.70 11.24
C ARG A 520 6.95 -4.54 12.37
N VAL A 521 5.91 -3.73 12.20
CA VAL A 521 4.85 -3.58 13.19
C VAL A 521 3.65 -4.46 12.83
N THR A 522 3.20 -4.41 11.58
CA THR A 522 1.92 -5.01 11.18
C THR A 522 1.92 -6.53 11.23
N THR A 523 3.05 -7.21 10.99
CA THR A 523 3.11 -8.69 11.08
C THR A 523 3.02 -9.21 12.51
N ARG A 524 3.19 -8.34 13.52
CA ARG A 524 3.02 -8.68 14.94
C ARG A 524 1.62 -8.38 15.47
N LEU A 525 0.76 -7.76 14.66
CA LEU A 525 -0.61 -7.44 15.05
C LEU A 525 -1.54 -8.62 14.75
N PRO A 526 -2.61 -8.80 15.53
CA PRO A 526 -3.69 -9.71 15.16
C PRO A 526 -4.22 -9.41 13.75
N TYR A 527 -4.40 -10.44 12.92
CA TYR A 527 -4.84 -10.28 11.52
C TYR A 527 -6.13 -9.47 11.35
N ARG A 528 -7.06 -9.54 12.32
CA ARG A 528 -8.29 -8.72 12.33
C ARG A 528 -8.00 -7.21 12.34
N LEU A 529 -6.95 -6.77 13.04
CA LEU A 529 -6.54 -5.36 13.04
C LEU A 529 -5.87 -4.99 11.73
N VAL A 530 -4.99 -5.84 11.20
CA VAL A 530 -4.37 -5.63 9.89
C VAL A 530 -5.44 -5.51 8.79
N TYR A 531 -6.44 -6.39 8.81
CA TYR A 531 -7.61 -6.32 7.92
C TYR A 531 -8.36 -4.98 8.05
N LEU A 532 -8.60 -4.51 9.27
CA LEU A 532 -9.24 -3.22 9.52
C LEU A 532 -8.41 -2.04 8.96
N PHE A 533 -7.08 -2.07 9.14
CA PHE A 533 -6.17 -1.04 8.63
C PHE A 533 -5.94 -1.11 7.11
N SER A 534 -6.17 -2.27 6.50
CA SER A 534 -6.04 -2.45 5.04
C SER A 534 -7.09 -1.66 4.27
N PHE A 535 -8.27 -1.44 4.86
CA PHE A 535 -9.33 -0.65 4.23
C PHE A 535 -8.96 0.84 4.03
N PRO A 536 -8.54 1.61 5.07
CA PRO A 536 -8.13 3.00 4.87
C PRO A 536 -6.86 3.10 4.01
N ALA A 537 -5.93 2.14 4.10
CA ALA A 537 -4.77 2.08 3.20
C ALA A 537 -5.22 1.93 1.72
N ALA A 538 -6.19 1.06 1.44
CA ALA A 538 -6.75 0.90 0.10
C ALA A 538 -7.49 2.16 -0.37
N CYS A 539 -8.21 2.85 0.53
CA CYS A 539 -8.84 4.14 0.21
C CYS A 539 -7.80 5.18 -0.20
N ALA A 540 -6.70 5.29 0.55
CA ALA A 540 -5.61 6.19 0.24
C ALA A 540 -4.97 5.84 -1.11
N ALA A 541 -4.67 4.56 -1.36
CA ALA A 541 -4.12 4.11 -2.63
C ALA A 541 -5.07 4.40 -3.81
N PHE A 542 -6.38 4.20 -3.63
CA PHE A 542 -7.38 4.55 -4.64
C PHE A 542 -7.43 6.06 -4.89
N ALA A 543 -7.41 6.89 -3.86
CA ALA A 543 -7.47 8.34 -3.99
C ALA A 543 -6.20 8.93 -4.62
N ILE A 544 -5.02 8.38 -4.28
CA ILE A 544 -3.71 8.89 -4.73
C ILE A 544 -3.35 8.36 -6.12
N PHE A 545 -3.67 7.11 -6.43
CA PHE A 545 -3.21 6.47 -7.66
C PHE A 545 -4.35 6.19 -8.64
N VAL A 546 -5.37 5.44 -8.22
CA VAL A 546 -6.42 4.94 -9.13
C VAL A 546 -7.35 6.06 -9.61
N GLY A 547 -7.71 7.00 -8.73
CA GLY A 547 -8.56 8.14 -9.02
C GLY A 547 -7.93 9.06 -10.08
N PRO A 548 -6.69 9.55 -9.86
CA PRO A 548 -5.96 10.33 -10.86
C PRO A 548 -5.79 9.60 -12.18
N TYR A 549 -5.48 8.29 -12.16
CA TYR A 549 -5.43 7.49 -13.38
C TYR A 549 -6.76 7.50 -14.14
N ARG A 550 -7.90 7.26 -13.46
CA ARG A 550 -9.24 7.27 -14.08
C ARG A 550 -9.64 8.65 -14.62
N LEU A 551 -9.13 9.72 -14.02
CA LEU A 551 -9.36 11.09 -14.49
C LEU A 551 -8.50 11.41 -15.70
N LEU A 552 -7.19 11.21 -15.60
CA LEU A 552 -6.21 11.57 -16.62
C LEU A 552 -6.32 10.69 -17.88
N SER A 553 -6.65 9.40 -17.73
CA SER A 553 -6.83 8.48 -18.87
C SER A 553 -7.97 8.88 -19.82
N LYS A 554 -8.90 9.73 -19.37
CA LYS A 554 -10.02 10.24 -20.19
C LYS A 554 -9.69 11.53 -20.94
N ILE A 555 -8.58 12.20 -20.61
CA ILE A 555 -8.18 13.47 -21.21
C ILE A 555 -7.24 13.19 -22.37
N ALA A 556 -7.63 13.61 -23.58
CA ALA A 556 -6.79 13.49 -24.77
C ALA A 556 -5.45 14.22 -24.54
N GLY A 557 -4.33 13.56 -24.84
CA GLY A 557 -2.98 14.07 -24.61
C GLY A 557 -2.34 13.69 -23.26
N LEU A 558 -3.13 13.43 -22.20
CA LEU A 558 -2.58 13.07 -20.87
C LEU A 558 -2.45 11.56 -20.63
N ARG A 559 -2.81 10.73 -21.62
CA ARG A 559 -2.78 9.27 -21.50
C ARG A 559 -1.39 8.70 -21.21
N ARG A 560 -0.35 9.23 -21.84
CA ARG A 560 1.05 8.83 -21.58
C ARG A 560 1.48 9.08 -20.14
N ILE A 561 0.96 10.14 -19.52
CA ILE A 561 1.22 10.47 -18.11
C ILE A 561 0.42 9.53 -17.21
N ALA A 562 -0.86 9.31 -17.53
CA ALA A 562 -1.72 8.37 -16.81
C ALA A 562 -1.12 6.95 -16.76
N ASP A 563 -0.56 6.46 -17.87
CA ASP A 563 0.03 5.12 -17.94
C ASP A 563 1.30 4.94 -17.09
N ARG A 564 1.93 6.03 -16.63
CA ARG A 564 3.05 5.98 -15.67
C ARG A 564 2.59 5.89 -14.21
N ILE A 565 1.31 6.09 -13.92
CA ILE A 565 0.79 6.08 -12.55
C ILE A 565 0.89 4.65 -11.98
N PRO A 566 1.51 4.47 -10.79
CA PRO A 566 1.54 3.19 -10.10
C PRO A 566 0.14 2.66 -9.81
N MET A 567 -0.01 1.35 -9.58
CA MET A 567 -1.29 0.79 -9.12
C MET A 567 -2.50 1.01 -10.07
N ARG A 568 -2.29 1.49 -11.31
CA ARG A 568 -3.37 1.72 -12.28
C ARG A 568 -4.17 0.46 -12.60
N GLN A 569 -3.59 -0.73 -12.45
CA GLN A 569 -4.25 -2.01 -12.69
C GLN A 569 -5.50 -2.20 -11.82
N TYR A 570 -5.53 -1.64 -10.60
CA TYR A 570 -6.71 -1.68 -9.72
C TYR A 570 -7.91 -0.90 -10.26
N SER A 571 -7.73 -0.08 -11.31
CA SER A 571 -8.86 0.55 -12.00
C SER A 571 -9.82 -0.46 -12.63
N ARG A 572 -9.33 -1.67 -12.91
CA ARG A 572 -10.07 -2.78 -13.56
C ARG A 572 -10.70 -3.76 -12.58
N TYR A 573 -10.33 -3.71 -11.30
CA TYR A 573 -10.81 -4.66 -10.29
C TYR A 573 -11.77 -3.99 -9.30
N PRO A 574 -12.66 -4.75 -8.64
CA PRO A 574 -13.44 -4.25 -7.52
C PRO A 574 -12.55 -3.69 -6.41
N PHE A 575 -13.03 -2.67 -5.69
CA PHE A 575 -12.27 -2.04 -4.60
C PHE A 575 -11.78 -3.05 -3.55
N ARG A 576 -12.56 -4.10 -3.29
CA ARG A 576 -12.24 -5.17 -2.34
C ARG A 576 -10.95 -5.92 -2.69
N VAL A 577 -10.60 -6.04 -3.97
CA VAL A 577 -9.31 -6.61 -4.40
C VAL A 577 -8.14 -5.74 -3.96
N CYS A 578 -8.28 -4.42 -3.97
CA CYS A 578 -7.22 -3.54 -3.48
C CYS A 578 -7.10 -3.60 -1.95
N VAL A 579 -8.20 -3.81 -1.22
CA VAL A 579 -8.16 -4.09 0.22
C VAL A 579 -7.41 -5.39 0.49
N ASN A 580 -7.69 -6.45 -0.27
CA ASN A 580 -6.96 -7.72 -0.20
C ASN A 580 -5.46 -7.52 -0.40
N ASP A 581 -5.08 -6.85 -1.49
CA ASP A 581 -3.67 -6.59 -1.79
C ASP A 581 -3.00 -5.61 -0.82
N GLN A 582 -3.74 -4.81 -0.04
CA GLN A 582 -3.15 -4.08 1.08
C GLN A 582 -2.93 -5.01 2.28
N PHE A 583 -3.88 -5.92 2.54
CA PHE A 583 -3.75 -6.91 3.60
C PHE A 583 -2.50 -7.77 3.39
N ASP A 584 -2.38 -8.44 2.24
CA ASP A 584 -1.22 -9.26 1.87
C ASP A 584 0.11 -8.50 2.10
N ARG A 585 0.20 -7.26 1.60
CA ARG A 585 1.39 -6.41 1.77
C ARG A 585 1.80 -6.20 3.23
N PHE A 586 0.82 -6.10 4.14
CA PHE A 586 1.06 -5.82 5.56
C PHE A 586 1.07 -7.08 6.45
N SER A 587 0.50 -8.19 6.01
CA SER A 587 0.31 -9.41 6.80
C SER A 587 1.32 -10.49 6.50
N ALA A 588 2.00 -10.48 5.34
CA ALA A 588 2.97 -11.51 5.02
C ALA A 588 4.20 -11.43 5.98
N PRO A 589 4.58 -12.50 6.67
CA PRO A 589 5.79 -12.52 7.51
C PRO A 589 7.06 -12.68 6.67
N LEU A 590 7.05 -13.67 5.77
CA LEU A 590 8.12 -13.92 4.83
C LEU A 590 7.74 -13.39 3.45
N GLU A 591 8.65 -12.68 2.78
CA GLU A 591 8.45 -12.21 1.41
C GLU A 591 9.81 -11.94 0.76
N ARG A 592 10.19 -12.81 -0.19
CA ARG A 592 11.41 -12.66 -0.96
C ARG A 592 11.12 -12.03 -2.32
N ARG A 593 12.11 -11.31 -2.85
CA ARG A 593 12.02 -10.64 -4.15
C ARG A 593 13.26 -10.94 -4.97
N TYR A 594 13.04 -11.22 -6.24
CA TYR A 594 14.07 -11.73 -7.13
C TYR A 594 14.36 -10.77 -8.28
N THR A 595 15.61 -10.69 -8.67
CA THR A 595 16.07 -10.16 -9.95
C THR A 595 15.70 -11.15 -11.06
N ARG A 596 15.73 -10.68 -12.31
CA ARG A 596 15.49 -11.55 -13.47
C ARG A 596 16.51 -12.68 -13.53
N ALA A 597 17.78 -12.36 -13.33
CA ALA A 597 18.90 -13.29 -13.39
C ALA A 597 18.80 -14.40 -12.32
N GLU A 598 18.33 -14.10 -11.10
CA GLU A 598 18.11 -15.12 -10.07
C GLU A 598 17.05 -16.14 -10.51
N VAL A 599 15.93 -15.69 -11.10
CA VAL A 599 14.89 -16.59 -11.60
C VAL A 599 15.37 -17.41 -12.80
N GLU A 600 16.09 -16.80 -13.75
CA GLU A 600 16.71 -17.52 -14.87
C GLU A 600 17.66 -18.60 -14.37
N SER A 601 18.44 -18.27 -13.33
CA SER A 601 19.38 -19.21 -12.70
C SER A 601 18.68 -20.42 -12.06
N TRP A 602 17.49 -20.24 -11.46
CA TRP A 602 16.68 -21.35 -10.94
C TRP A 602 16.29 -22.32 -12.06
N LEU A 603 15.80 -21.78 -13.18
CA LEU A 603 15.34 -22.59 -14.32
C LEU A 603 16.52 -23.35 -14.96
N THR A 604 17.66 -22.69 -15.14
CA THR A 604 18.87 -23.30 -15.68
C THR A 604 19.42 -24.40 -14.76
N ARG A 605 19.56 -24.14 -13.45
CA ARG A 605 20.04 -25.16 -12.50
C ARG A 605 19.10 -26.35 -12.37
N ALA A 606 17.81 -26.13 -12.60
CA ALA A 606 16.82 -27.19 -12.63
C ALA A 606 16.85 -28.03 -13.93
N GLY A 607 17.68 -27.66 -14.92
CA GLY A 607 17.80 -28.39 -16.18
C GLY A 607 16.57 -28.29 -17.10
N LEU A 608 15.79 -27.21 -16.98
CA LEU A 608 14.60 -27.02 -17.82
C LEU A 608 14.99 -26.56 -19.23
N GLU A 609 14.37 -27.17 -20.23
CA GLU A 609 14.40 -26.75 -21.63
C GLU A 609 13.43 -25.58 -21.87
N ASP A 610 13.68 -24.79 -22.92
CA ASP A 610 12.88 -23.62 -23.28
C ASP A 610 12.62 -22.65 -22.11
N ALA A 611 13.59 -22.56 -21.19
CA ALA A 611 13.48 -21.74 -19.99
C ALA A 611 13.33 -20.26 -20.36
N GLU A 612 12.28 -19.62 -19.83
CA GLU A 612 11.98 -18.23 -20.11
C GLU A 612 11.53 -17.49 -18.84
N VAL A 613 11.98 -16.24 -18.70
CA VAL A 613 11.49 -15.31 -17.67
C VAL A 613 10.85 -14.09 -18.30
N ARG A 614 9.54 -13.92 -18.11
CA ARG A 614 8.73 -12.82 -18.63
C ARG A 614 8.28 -11.86 -17.51
N PRO A 615 8.20 -10.54 -17.77
CA PRO A 615 7.64 -9.60 -16.83
C PRO A 615 6.10 -9.69 -16.79
N ASN A 616 5.50 -9.82 -15.61
CA ASN A 616 4.05 -9.85 -15.41
C ASN A 616 3.61 -9.29 -14.05
N CYS A 617 3.82 -8.00 -13.79
CA CYS A 617 3.67 -7.38 -12.44
C CYS A 617 4.59 -7.97 -11.34
N GLY A 618 5.43 -8.92 -11.73
CA GLY A 618 6.49 -9.67 -11.05
C GLY A 618 7.23 -10.46 -12.14
N TRP A 619 7.94 -11.53 -11.79
CA TRP A 619 8.59 -12.42 -12.76
C TRP A 619 7.75 -13.69 -12.95
N GLY A 620 7.36 -13.96 -14.19
CA GLY A 620 6.82 -15.25 -14.61
C GLY A 620 7.93 -16.11 -15.19
N GLY A 621 8.34 -17.17 -14.49
CA GLY A 621 9.29 -18.15 -14.99
C GLY A 621 8.56 -19.36 -15.57
N SER A 622 9.02 -19.88 -16.70
CA SER A 622 8.48 -21.09 -17.31
C SER A 622 9.59 -21.93 -17.93
N GLY A 623 9.35 -23.23 -18.04
CA GLY A 623 10.25 -24.15 -18.74
C GLY A 623 9.62 -25.54 -18.87
N ARG A 624 10.24 -26.38 -19.70
CA ARG A 624 9.83 -27.75 -19.99
C ARG A 624 10.81 -28.72 -19.36
N LYS A 625 10.31 -29.79 -18.72
CA LYS A 625 11.16 -30.87 -18.24
C LYS A 625 11.64 -31.70 -19.44
N PRO A 626 12.95 -32.00 -19.57
CA PRO A 626 13.47 -32.83 -20.66
C PRO A 626 12.75 -34.18 -20.77
N GLU A 627 12.59 -34.70 -21.99
CA GLU A 627 12.01 -36.04 -22.22
C GLU A 627 12.95 -37.17 -21.79
N PHE A 628 14.27 -36.95 -21.93
CA PHE A 628 15.31 -37.91 -21.58
C PHE A 628 16.26 -37.27 -20.58
N MET A 629 16.12 -37.62 -19.29
CA MET A 629 17.07 -37.19 -18.28
C MET A 629 18.32 -38.07 -18.34
N ASN A 630 19.43 -37.51 -18.83
CA ASN A 630 20.75 -38.08 -18.55
C ASN A 630 21.09 -37.74 -17.09
N GLU A 631 20.85 -38.71 -16.20
CA GLU A 631 21.10 -38.72 -14.74
C GLU A 631 20.10 -37.97 -13.81
N PRO A 632 19.91 -38.43 -12.56
CA PRO A 632 18.97 -37.84 -11.60
C PRO A 632 19.48 -36.50 -11.07
N LEU A 633 18.58 -35.52 -10.92
CA LEU A 633 18.79 -34.16 -10.37
C LEU A 633 19.22 -34.09 -8.88
N PHE A 634 19.75 -35.18 -8.32
CA PHE A 634 20.15 -35.26 -6.92
C PHE A 634 21.67 -35.32 -6.80
N VAL A 635 22.30 -34.14 -6.74
CA VAL A 635 23.60 -34.01 -6.08
C VAL A 635 23.41 -32.99 -4.96
N GLU A 636 23.45 -33.49 -3.73
CA GLU A 636 23.47 -32.70 -2.49
C GLU A 636 24.67 -31.74 -2.50
N GLY A 637 24.44 -30.51 -2.05
CA GLY A 637 25.44 -29.49 -1.78
C GLY A 637 24.95 -28.55 -0.70
#